data_AF-A0AA39QSF8-F1
#
_entry.id   AF-A0AA39QSF8-F1
#
_cell.length_a   1.000
_cell.length_b   1.000
_cell.length_c   1.000
_cell.angle_alpha   90.00
_cell.angle_beta   90.00
_cell.angle_gamma   90.00
#
_symmetry.space_group_name_H-M   'P 1'
#
loop_
_entity.id
_entity.type
_entity.pdbx_description
1 polymer ?
#
loop_
_entity_poly.entity_id
_entity_poly.type
_entity_poly.pdbx_seq_one_letter_code
_entity_poly.pdbx_strand_id
1 'polypeptide(L)'
;MLSFLLSAVQSATTRRLLTGGIIVGSIAAETGLLVLNRFILSAGVYKFPYPIAATLIQCFVTFCLLRVFEQLSHVALPYIRPRHPIVVFDPDEEALLPNIDDAKPDSTEVSRESSPQRIPQRIDFRKQNGNKRFWDLIRLSFVYLSRAGLSNANIIHLPLPTYIIFRLGAVPLAFVFNSILNGDSHSALALASSLLGMFSLALTVVVSASNNTAGDVLLAVSLPTLDALLPILLLDACFDRSPCFPPQEPITDAHAKVTACSRQNSRLQEASCGFWSTLRQVSLLSTLTLLPIFLFSGEPQDIRRNSYILDVKLIWILLISSGVVNALSLGLFSIVAKMSTPVTTTYLTVPTSSIIVVIFGSSLTAYGWTSIGLCWALSISFLMLQIRDTSITGATVTRSTYSLLRSMFIYLVLFGCVYSLVEFYHGEFTVPHTKSRTCEPYNGSPANITPPGASKLAVDPKDGYLGPRPDVNTIANISLLVESCAEIVNGTGVDDVVNCLAYLAEKESEYMTVPQINSTQFATDVNLHKEETATATSIGSCPGEIIPFHVYWTGPATWRFELFVKAYLYTQNLPCSRLWIWVDEDLHPGAVDIMLCSDPIFARFLPLVHRGDITIKPWTFPTRIPVPKHTIANNATGLYITPHSSTTSNETFISPELLLDPNNNTYLAIPPTLGSLTPVQISDAVRFIVLHLHGGIYLDMDVLLLRDMRPLLLPSQAFAEQWVERCPPSAYNTAIISLPANSSLSTYLLRGGVRMGMNFHPLVIGRMMWWEGRNEELAMLQNAVFDPLVTNLRRKGSDVCTVPCHKNFKSAFMRVVEEPEFEWSNYDGPRIDDTLGRWPPTNRTLSNFFRGAWAYHIHNQWHTSPEPTSWMDVITLAQDGFFKGSRTNAYGETWEGPSVRGYERGGWH
;
A
#
# COMPACT_ATOMS: atom_id res chain seq x y z
N MET A 1 3.58 33.27 -18.82
CA MET A 1 5.00 33.65 -18.70
C MET A 1 5.93 32.77 -19.52
N LEU A 2 6.04 31.45 -19.30
CA LEU A 2 6.99 30.59 -20.06
C LEU A 2 6.76 30.56 -21.58
N SER A 3 5.51 30.42 -22.06
CA SER A 3 5.21 30.49 -23.50
C SER A 3 5.57 31.84 -24.13
N PHE A 4 5.60 32.91 -23.33
CA PHE A 4 5.99 34.26 -23.78
C PHE A 4 7.52 34.43 -23.76
N LEU A 5 8.21 33.87 -22.76
CA LEU A 5 9.66 33.81 -22.69
C LEU A 5 10.24 33.03 -23.88
N LEU A 6 9.62 31.92 -24.28
CA LEU A 6 10.03 31.14 -25.47
C LEU A 6 9.95 31.95 -26.76
N SER A 7 8.93 32.78 -26.93
CA SER A 7 8.78 33.68 -28.09
C SER A 7 9.69 34.91 -28.02
N ALA A 8 10.09 35.35 -26.83
CA ALA A 8 10.93 36.53 -26.61
C ALA A 8 12.45 36.22 -26.63
N VAL A 9 12.83 34.95 -26.47
CA VAL A 9 14.23 34.51 -26.47
C VAL A 9 14.75 34.39 -27.91
N GLN A 10 15.64 35.29 -28.28
CA GLN A 10 16.33 35.32 -29.58
C GLN A 10 17.46 34.27 -29.68
N SER A 11 18.01 33.81 -28.55
CA SER A 11 19.08 32.79 -28.54
C SER A 11 18.52 31.37 -28.71
N ALA A 12 18.95 30.68 -29.77
CA ALA A 12 18.58 29.28 -30.02
C ALA A 12 19.00 28.34 -28.86
N THR A 13 20.11 28.64 -28.18
CA THR A 13 20.62 27.87 -27.05
C THR A 13 19.71 27.99 -25.83
N THR A 14 19.28 29.20 -25.50
CA THR A 14 18.36 29.47 -24.38
C THR A 14 16.98 28.88 -24.65
N ARG A 15 16.51 28.89 -25.90
CA ARG A 15 15.26 28.25 -26.30
C ARG A 15 15.30 26.74 -26.12
N ARG A 16 16.39 26.08 -26.52
CA ARG A 16 16.60 24.62 -26.34
C ARG A 16 16.63 24.22 -24.86
N LEU A 17 17.34 24.98 -24.02
CA LEU A 17 17.39 24.74 -22.57
C LEU A 17 16.00 24.88 -21.92
N LEU A 18 15.23 25.90 -22.32
CA LEU A 18 13.89 26.13 -21.79
C LEU A 18 12.91 25.02 -22.23
N THR A 19 12.97 24.56 -23.48
CA THR A 19 12.18 23.43 -23.97
C THR A 19 12.53 22.13 -23.22
N GLY A 20 13.82 21.86 -23.00
CA GLY A 20 14.27 20.71 -22.22
C GLY A 20 13.75 20.74 -20.78
N GLY A 21 13.80 21.91 -20.13
CA GLY A 21 13.26 22.10 -18.78
C GLY A 21 11.75 21.87 -18.70
N ILE A 22 10.98 22.29 -19.70
CA ILE A 22 9.52 22.05 -19.76
C ILE A 22 9.21 20.57 -19.96
N ILE A 23 9.98 19.86 -20.80
CA ILE A 23 9.80 18.40 -20.99
C ILE A 23 10.07 17.65 -19.68
N VAL A 24 11.18 17.96 -19.00
CA VAL A 24 11.50 17.35 -17.70
C VAL A 24 10.42 17.68 -16.66
N GLY A 25 9.97 18.94 -16.61
CA GLY A 25 8.87 19.36 -15.73
C GLY A 25 7.57 18.61 -16.02
N SER A 26 7.25 18.34 -17.30
CA SER A 26 6.06 17.58 -17.69
C SER A 26 6.14 16.12 -17.22
N ILE A 27 7.31 15.47 -17.39
CA ILE A 27 7.55 14.10 -16.89
C ILE A 27 7.40 14.07 -15.36
N ALA A 28 7.99 15.03 -14.65
CA ALA A 28 7.92 15.11 -13.20
C ALA A 28 6.49 15.34 -12.70
N ALA A 29 5.72 16.23 -13.33
CA ALA A 29 4.33 16.50 -12.97
C ALA A 29 3.43 15.28 -13.20
N GLU A 30 3.59 14.59 -14.33
CA GLU A 30 2.82 13.37 -14.63
C GLU A 30 3.20 12.20 -13.69
N THR A 31 4.50 12.04 -13.40
CA THR A 31 4.98 11.05 -12.42
C THR A 31 4.39 11.33 -11.02
N GLY A 32 4.48 12.58 -10.56
CA GLY A 32 3.95 13.00 -9.26
C GLY A 32 2.44 12.78 -9.16
N LEU A 33 1.69 13.03 -10.24
CA LEU A 33 0.25 12.77 -10.27
C LEU A 33 -0.07 11.29 -10.08
N LEU A 34 0.67 10.41 -10.76
CA LEU A 34 0.44 8.97 -10.70
C LEU A 34 0.86 8.37 -9.35
N VAL A 35 1.96 8.87 -8.77
CA VAL A 35 2.37 8.50 -7.40
C VAL A 35 1.30 8.90 -6.40
N LEU A 36 0.80 10.14 -6.47
CA LEU A 36 -0.25 10.63 -5.58
C LEU A 36 -1.55 9.84 -5.76
N ASN A 37 -2.01 9.65 -7.00
CA ASN A 37 -3.26 8.93 -7.25
C ASN A 37 -3.15 7.47 -6.83
N ARG A 38 -1.99 6.82 -7.01
CA ARG A 38 -1.78 5.47 -6.48
C ARG A 38 -1.75 5.43 -4.96
N PHE A 39 -1.10 6.40 -4.31
CA PHE A 39 -1.10 6.45 -2.86
C PHE A 39 -2.51 6.67 -2.29
N ILE A 40 -3.28 7.59 -2.88
CA ILE A 40 -4.66 7.91 -2.46
C ILE A 40 -5.60 6.72 -2.71
N LEU A 41 -5.52 6.10 -3.88
CA LEU A 41 -6.52 5.12 -4.34
C LEU A 41 -6.16 3.67 -4.03
N SER A 42 -4.87 3.33 -3.94
CA SER A 42 -4.39 1.96 -3.74
C SER A 42 -3.70 1.74 -2.39
N ALA A 43 -3.01 2.74 -1.83
CA ALA A 43 -2.30 2.63 -0.54
C ALA A 43 -3.03 3.28 0.65
N GLY A 44 -4.17 3.92 0.42
CA GLY A 44 -4.94 4.58 1.48
C GLY A 44 -5.52 3.59 2.48
N VAL A 45 -5.65 4.05 3.74
CA VAL A 45 -6.45 3.37 4.80
C VAL A 45 -7.92 3.16 4.34
N TYR A 46 -8.34 3.88 3.31
CA TYR A 46 -9.69 3.87 2.75
C TYR A 46 -9.62 3.62 1.24
N LYS A 47 -10.17 2.50 0.78
CA LYS A 47 -10.26 2.17 -0.65
C LYS A 47 -11.50 2.82 -1.25
N PHE A 48 -11.30 3.70 -2.24
CA PHE A 48 -12.39 4.22 -3.05
C PHE A 48 -12.88 3.13 -4.01
N PRO A 49 -14.15 2.73 -3.98
CA PRO A 49 -14.64 1.69 -4.89
C PRO A 49 -14.79 2.20 -6.35
N TYR A 50 -15.16 3.46 -6.56
CA TYR A 50 -15.54 3.99 -7.89
C TYR A 50 -14.77 5.22 -8.37
N PRO A 51 -13.57 5.49 -7.83
CA PRO A 51 -12.83 6.78 -7.75
C PRO A 51 -13.48 8.10 -8.20
N ILE A 52 -14.82 8.22 -8.28
CA ILE A 52 -15.49 9.38 -8.86
C ILE A 52 -15.32 10.57 -7.92
N ALA A 53 -15.41 10.36 -6.61
CA ALA A 53 -15.22 11.43 -5.63
C ALA A 53 -13.82 12.05 -5.71
N ALA A 54 -12.78 11.19 -5.74
CA ALA A 54 -11.39 11.62 -5.85
C ALA A 54 -11.16 12.39 -7.17
N THR A 55 -11.67 11.86 -8.29
CA THR A 55 -11.55 12.49 -9.61
C THR A 55 -12.31 13.82 -9.67
N LEU A 56 -13.48 13.92 -9.04
CA LEU A 56 -14.28 15.14 -8.96
C LEU A 56 -13.56 16.25 -8.19
N ILE A 57 -12.99 15.93 -7.03
CA ILE A 57 -12.20 16.88 -6.23
C ILE A 57 -10.96 17.32 -7.03
N GLN A 58 -10.25 16.38 -7.67
CA GLN A 58 -9.09 16.67 -8.51
C GLN A 58 -9.44 17.63 -9.66
N CYS A 59 -10.55 17.38 -10.38
CA CYS A 59 -11.04 18.25 -11.45
C CYS A 59 -11.45 19.64 -10.94
N PHE A 60 -12.14 19.71 -9.79
CA PHE A 60 -12.57 20.98 -9.19
C PHE A 60 -11.39 21.85 -8.78
N VAL A 61 -10.40 21.29 -8.07
CA VAL A 61 -9.17 22.01 -7.70
C VAL A 61 -8.41 22.46 -8.95
N THR A 62 -8.33 21.60 -9.97
CA THR A 62 -7.71 21.94 -11.25
C THR A 62 -8.38 23.15 -11.90
N PHE A 63 -9.71 23.18 -11.95
CA PHE A 63 -10.49 24.31 -12.47
C PHE A 63 -10.18 25.61 -11.71
N CYS A 64 -10.18 25.58 -10.37
CA CYS A 64 -9.89 26.75 -9.54
C CYS A 64 -8.50 27.32 -9.83
N LEU A 65 -7.47 26.47 -9.94
CA LEU A 65 -6.10 26.91 -10.24
C LEU A 65 -5.95 27.46 -11.66
N LEU A 66 -6.57 26.82 -12.65
CA LEU A 66 -6.54 27.31 -14.03
C LEU A 66 -7.24 28.67 -14.15
N ARG A 67 -8.29 28.93 -13.36
CA ARG A 67 -8.91 30.25 -13.27
C ARG A 67 -7.95 31.30 -12.73
N VAL A 68 -7.18 30.97 -11.69
CA VAL A 68 -6.13 31.86 -11.15
C VAL A 68 -5.07 32.13 -12.22
N PHE A 69 -4.60 31.11 -12.94
CA PHE A 69 -3.61 31.28 -14.01
C PHE A 69 -4.12 32.14 -15.18
N GLU A 70 -5.39 31.99 -15.58
CA GLU A 70 -6.01 32.86 -16.57
C GLU A 70 -5.99 34.32 -16.09
N GLN A 71 -6.44 34.60 -14.86
CA GLN A 71 -6.43 35.96 -14.29
C GLN A 71 -5.02 36.55 -14.17
N LEU A 72 -4.07 35.78 -13.66
CA LEU A 72 -2.66 36.20 -13.60
C LEU A 72 -2.09 36.47 -15.00
N SER A 73 -2.49 35.70 -16.01
CA SER A 73 -2.06 35.94 -17.39
C SER A 73 -2.58 37.28 -17.93
N HIS A 74 -3.82 37.67 -17.59
CA HIS A 74 -4.38 38.97 -17.97
C HIS A 74 -3.65 40.13 -17.28
N VAL A 75 -3.30 39.98 -16.01
CA VAL A 75 -2.63 41.04 -15.22
C VAL A 75 -1.15 41.15 -15.57
N ALA A 76 -0.44 40.05 -15.79
CA ALA A 76 1.00 40.05 -15.98
C ALA A 76 1.46 40.38 -17.41
N LEU A 77 0.69 40.00 -18.45
CA LEU A 77 1.08 40.21 -19.86
C LEU A 77 1.42 41.68 -20.22
N PRO A 78 0.68 42.70 -19.74
CA PRO A 78 1.00 44.10 -20.00
C PRO A 78 2.36 44.57 -19.48
N TYR A 79 2.85 43.98 -18.37
CA TYR A 79 4.07 44.43 -17.67
C TYR A 79 5.36 43.76 -18.14
N ILE A 80 5.29 42.68 -18.92
CA ILE A 80 6.45 41.87 -19.36
C ILE A 80 6.93 42.29 -20.78
N ARG A 81 6.46 43.42 -21.32
CA ARG A 81 6.81 43.89 -22.67
C ARG A 81 8.26 44.40 -22.76
N PRO A 82 9.07 44.00 -23.76
CA PRO A 82 10.28 44.74 -24.13
C PRO A 82 9.87 46.06 -24.83
N ARG A 83 10.55 47.17 -24.48
CA ARG A 83 10.29 48.53 -25.02
C ARG A 83 10.77 48.77 -26.46
N HIS A 84 11.31 47.77 -27.16
CA HIS A 84 11.86 47.94 -28.51
C HIS A 84 11.22 46.97 -29.53
N PRO A 85 10.95 47.42 -30.77
CA PRO A 85 10.33 46.59 -31.80
C PRO A 85 11.32 45.52 -32.27
N ILE A 86 10.91 44.25 -32.22
CA ILE A 86 11.61 43.14 -32.84
C ILE A 86 11.15 43.10 -34.31
N VAL A 87 12.02 43.51 -35.22
CA VAL A 87 11.87 43.22 -36.66
C VAL A 87 12.30 41.77 -36.85
N VAL A 88 11.34 40.90 -37.18
CA VAL A 88 11.64 39.54 -37.67
C VAL A 88 11.75 39.65 -39.18
N PHE A 89 12.94 39.47 -39.72
CA PHE A 89 13.14 39.25 -41.15
C PHE A 89 12.58 37.87 -41.52
N ASP A 90 11.67 37.84 -42.49
CA ASP A 90 11.18 36.63 -43.13
C ASP A 90 12.19 36.23 -44.24
N PRO A 91 12.81 35.04 -44.24
CA PRO A 91 13.80 34.67 -45.25
C PRO A 91 13.21 34.31 -46.62
N ASP A 92 11.89 34.19 -46.74
CA ASP A 92 11.22 33.69 -47.94
C ASP A 92 10.66 34.79 -48.87
N GLU A 93 10.94 36.08 -48.59
CA GLU A 93 10.43 37.22 -49.39
C GLU A 93 11.52 37.91 -50.25
N GLU A 94 12.58 37.19 -50.64
CA GLU A 94 13.67 37.74 -51.49
C GLU A 94 13.61 37.31 -52.97
N ALA A 95 12.48 36.78 -53.44
CA ALA A 95 12.28 36.50 -54.86
C ALA A 95 10.89 36.90 -55.30
N LEU A 96 10.65 38.21 -55.50
CA LEU A 96 9.73 38.84 -56.46
C LEU A 96 9.48 40.31 -56.08
N LEU A 97 10.48 41.16 -56.25
CA LEU A 97 10.23 42.59 -56.48
C LEU A 97 10.18 42.80 -58.00
N PRO A 98 9.05 43.23 -58.59
CA PRO A 98 9.05 43.63 -59.98
C PRO A 98 9.74 44.99 -60.11
N ASN A 99 10.66 45.08 -61.06
CA ASN A 99 11.27 46.34 -61.49
C ASN A 99 10.16 47.19 -62.14
N ILE A 100 9.94 48.39 -61.62
CA ILE A 100 9.04 49.37 -62.24
C ILE A 100 9.85 50.05 -63.35
N ASP A 101 9.56 49.70 -64.60
CA ASP A 101 9.81 50.54 -65.76
C ASP A 101 8.67 50.34 -66.78
N ASP A 102 8.36 51.41 -67.50
CA ASP A 102 7.17 51.71 -68.29
C ASP A 102 6.69 50.65 -69.30
N ALA A 103 5.36 50.48 -69.43
CA ALA A 103 4.59 50.61 -70.70
C ALA A 103 3.19 49.93 -70.67
N LYS A 104 2.22 50.67 -71.22
CA LYS A 104 0.87 50.38 -71.80
C LYS A 104 0.25 48.96 -71.76
N PRO A 105 -1.10 48.85 -71.70
CA PRO A 105 -1.80 47.58 -71.72
C PRO A 105 -2.03 47.12 -73.17
N ASP A 106 -1.84 45.83 -73.44
CA ASP A 106 -2.50 45.19 -74.57
C ASP A 106 -2.99 43.79 -74.20
N SER A 107 -4.20 43.54 -74.68
CA SER A 107 -4.96 42.30 -74.63
C SER A 107 -4.29 41.19 -75.43
N THR A 108 -4.37 39.94 -74.95
CA THR A 108 -4.76 38.78 -75.77
C THR A 108 -4.87 37.48 -74.97
N GLU A 109 -5.73 36.64 -75.51
CA GLU A 109 -6.31 35.37 -75.10
C GLU A 109 -5.38 34.14 -75.23
N VAL A 110 -5.84 33.01 -74.63
CA VAL A 110 -5.56 31.60 -74.98
C VAL A 110 -4.18 31.07 -74.51
N SER A 111 -4.02 29.92 -73.84
CA SER A 111 -4.59 28.58 -74.10
C SER A 111 -4.59 27.66 -72.86
N ARG A 112 -5.61 26.80 -72.83
CA ARG A 112 -5.71 25.56 -72.05
C ARG A 112 -4.62 24.56 -72.46
N GLU A 113 -4.02 23.90 -71.46
CA GLU A 113 -3.54 22.53 -71.61
C GLU A 113 -3.82 21.74 -70.34
N SER A 114 -4.35 20.53 -70.52
CA SER A 114 -5.01 19.68 -69.54
C SER A 114 -4.24 18.38 -69.33
N SER A 115 -4.01 17.94 -68.07
CA SER A 115 -3.73 16.55 -67.63
C SER A 115 -3.63 16.49 -66.09
N PRO A 116 -3.83 15.33 -65.42
CA PRO A 116 -5.11 14.78 -64.98
C PRO A 116 -5.37 14.93 -63.46
N GLN A 117 -6.64 14.78 -63.10
CA GLN A 117 -7.24 14.91 -61.77
C GLN A 117 -6.50 14.12 -60.66
N ARG A 118 -5.96 14.84 -59.66
CA ARG A 118 -5.88 14.35 -58.28
C ARG A 118 -7.18 14.72 -57.58
N ILE A 119 -7.87 13.72 -57.05
CA ILE A 119 -9.04 13.86 -56.18
C ILE A 119 -8.65 14.75 -54.98
N PRO A 120 -9.23 15.95 -54.79
CA PRO A 120 -9.05 16.70 -53.57
C PRO A 120 -10.13 16.27 -52.58
N GLN A 121 -9.83 15.30 -51.71
CA GLN A 121 -10.58 15.13 -50.46
C GLN A 121 -10.09 16.18 -49.45
N ARG A 122 -10.49 17.44 -49.66
CA ARG A 122 -10.51 18.44 -48.60
C ARG A 122 -11.95 18.89 -48.48
N ILE A 123 -12.67 18.31 -47.52
CA ILE A 123 -14.02 18.75 -47.17
C ILE A 123 -13.87 20.10 -46.46
N ASP A 124 -13.94 21.18 -47.23
CA ASP A 124 -13.94 22.56 -46.71
C ASP A 124 -15.33 22.89 -46.13
N PHE A 125 -15.55 22.56 -44.85
CA PHE A 125 -16.62 23.17 -44.06
C PHE A 125 -16.16 24.52 -43.51
N ARG A 126 -16.10 25.54 -44.37
CA ARG A 126 -15.76 26.92 -43.96
C ARG A 126 -16.96 27.84 -44.05
N LYS A 127 -17.85 27.76 -43.04
CA LYS A 127 -18.77 28.84 -42.59
C LYS A 127 -19.61 28.38 -41.38
N GLN A 128 -19.18 28.73 -40.16
CA GLN A 128 -19.98 29.03 -38.94
C GLN A 128 -19.06 28.99 -37.69
N ASN A 129 -18.44 30.13 -37.35
CA ASN A 129 -17.37 30.17 -36.35
C ASN A 129 -17.82 30.03 -34.88
N GLY A 130 -19.12 29.98 -34.58
CA GLY A 130 -19.64 29.76 -33.21
C GLY A 130 -19.80 28.29 -32.83
N ASN A 131 -20.37 27.48 -33.73
CA ASN A 131 -20.68 26.07 -33.45
C ASN A 131 -19.43 25.19 -33.41
N LYS A 132 -18.41 25.44 -34.25
CA LYS A 132 -17.19 24.61 -34.30
C LYS A 132 -16.46 24.56 -32.96
N ARG A 133 -16.16 25.73 -32.38
CA ARG A 133 -15.44 25.84 -31.10
C ARG A 133 -16.18 25.18 -29.94
N PHE A 134 -17.51 25.28 -29.92
CA PHE A 134 -18.34 24.61 -28.92
C PHE A 134 -18.19 23.08 -28.98
N TRP A 135 -18.27 22.50 -30.18
CA TRP A 135 -18.09 21.05 -30.36
C TRP A 135 -16.66 20.58 -30.07
N ASP A 136 -15.65 21.38 -30.42
CA ASP A 136 -14.25 21.06 -30.12
C ASP A 136 -13.99 21.03 -28.60
N LEU A 137 -14.58 21.97 -27.84
CA LEU A 137 -14.52 21.99 -26.38
C LEU A 137 -15.21 20.78 -25.74
N ILE A 138 -16.37 20.37 -26.26
CA ILE A 138 -17.10 19.19 -25.77
C ILE A 138 -16.27 17.93 -26.00
N ARG A 139 -15.73 17.74 -27.21
CA ARG A 139 -14.91 16.57 -27.56
C ARG A 139 -13.66 16.49 -26.69
N LEU A 140 -12.97 17.61 -26.52
CA LEU A 140 -11.76 17.68 -25.70
C LEU A 140 -12.08 17.41 -24.22
N SER A 141 -13.17 17.97 -23.69
CA SER A 141 -13.60 17.72 -22.31
C SER A 141 -14.00 16.27 -22.07
N PHE A 142 -14.67 15.64 -23.04
CA PHE A 142 -15.01 14.22 -22.95
C PHE A 142 -13.74 13.36 -22.90
N VAL A 143 -12.81 13.55 -23.83
CA VAL A 143 -11.55 12.79 -23.88
C VAL A 143 -10.71 13.00 -22.61
N TYR A 144 -10.62 14.24 -22.11
CA TYR A 144 -9.89 14.54 -20.88
C TYR A 144 -10.53 13.89 -19.64
N LEU A 145 -11.86 14.02 -19.48
CA LEU A 145 -12.57 13.42 -18.35
C LEU A 145 -12.49 11.88 -18.39
N SER A 146 -12.71 11.27 -19.55
CA SER A 146 -12.60 9.82 -19.73
C SER A 146 -11.19 9.33 -19.44
N ARG A 147 -10.14 10.04 -19.89
CA ARG A 147 -8.75 9.69 -19.58
C ARG A 147 -8.48 9.74 -18.09
N ALA A 148 -8.88 10.82 -17.41
CA ALA A 148 -8.66 10.98 -15.97
C ALA A 148 -9.42 9.91 -15.16
N GLY A 149 -10.69 9.68 -15.47
CA GLY A 149 -11.52 8.67 -14.80
C GLY A 149 -11.02 7.24 -15.02
N LEU A 150 -10.73 6.85 -16.27
CA LEU A 150 -10.23 5.51 -16.59
C LEU A 150 -8.83 5.26 -16.01
N SER A 151 -7.96 6.27 -16.00
CA SER A 151 -6.64 6.13 -15.36
C SER A 151 -6.79 5.88 -13.86
N ASN A 152 -7.67 6.61 -13.17
CA ASN A 152 -7.90 6.43 -11.73
C ASN A 152 -8.59 5.08 -11.44
N ALA A 153 -9.54 4.64 -12.26
CA ALA A 153 -10.16 3.32 -12.15
C ALA A 153 -9.14 2.18 -12.36
N ASN A 154 -8.30 2.29 -13.40
CA ASN A 154 -7.28 1.29 -13.69
C ASN A 154 -6.23 1.18 -12.57
N ILE A 155 -5.89 2.27 -11.87
CA ILE A 155 -4.96 2.25 -10.72
C ILE A 155 -5.51 1.40 -9.54
N ILE A 156 -6.82 1.24 -9.43
CA ILE A 156 -7.46 0.49 -8.34
C ILE A 156 -7.63 -0.97 -8.70
N HIS A 157 -8.05 -1.24 -9.94
CA HIS A 157 -8.41 -2.60 -10.37
C HIS A 157 -7.25 -3.38 -10.97
N LEU A 158 -6.23 -2.70 -11.53
CA LEU A 158 -5.11 -3.37 -12.19
C LEU A 158 -3.85 -3.39 -11.32
N PRO A 159 -3.11 -4.52 -11.32
CA PRO A 159 -1.72 -4.53 -10.89
C PRO A 159 -0.89 -3.50 -11.67
N LEU A 160 0.07 -2.87 -11.01
CA LEU A 160 0.93 -1.86 -11.65
C LEU A 160 1.59 -2.35 -12.95
N PRO A 161 2.13 -3.58 -13.02
CA PRO A 161 2.75 -4.04 -14.25
C PRO A 161 1.78 -4.03 -15.44
N THR A 162 0.56 -4.53 -15.22
CA THR A 162 -0.52 -4.54 -16.20
C THR A 162 -0.89 -3.13 -16.64
N TYR A 163 -1.10 -2.21 -15.69
CA TYR A 163 -1.41 -0.81 -15.99
C TYR A 163 -0.36 -0.15 -16.89
N ILE A 164 0.92 -0.36 -16.60
CA ILE A 164 2.03 0.24 -17.37
C ILE A 164 2.08 -0.34 -18.79
N ILE A 165 1.93 -1.66 -18.96
CA ILE A 165 1.96 -2.30 -20.28
C ILE A 165 0.88 -1.72 -21.20
N PHE A 166 -0.36 -1.59 -20.72
CA PHE A 166 -1.45 -1.04 -21.53
C PHE A 166 -1.20 0.42 -21.87
N ARG A 167 -0.69 1.22 -20.94
CA ARG A 167 -0.39 2.64 -21.17
C ARG A 167 0.71 2.84 -22.22
N LEU A 168 1.70 1.96 -22.28
CA LEU A 168 2.74 1.98 -23.32
C LEU A 168 2.16 1.85 -24.74
N GLY A 169 1.01 1.18 -24.89
CA GLY A 169 0.29 1.08 -26.17
C GLY A 169 -0.13 2.42 -26.78
N ALA A 170 -0.08 3.54 -26.04
CA ALA A 170 -0.38 4.87 -26.56
C ALA A 170 0.64 5.34 -27.63
N VAL A 171 1.91 4.89 -27.53
CA VAL A 171 2.98 5.30 -28.46
C VAL A 171 2.70 4.89 -29.91
N PRO A 172 2.46 3.61 -30.25
CA PRO A 172 2.17 3.21 -31.63
C PRO A 172 0.86 3.82 -32.13
N LEU A 173 -0.16 3.95 -31.27
CA LEU A 173 -1.42 4.62 -31.63
C LEU A 173 -1.22 6.08 -31.98
N ALA A 174 -0.33 6.79 -31.30
CA ALA A 174 -0.02 8.18 -31.61
C ALA A 174 0.57 8.35 -33.02
N PHE A 175 1.45 7.44 -33.47
CA PHE A 175 1.95 7.46 -34.85
C PHE A 175 0.84 7.23 -35.88
N VAL A 176 -0.04 6.26 -35.61
CA VAL A 176 -1.18 5.96 -36.49
C VAL A 176 -2.14 7.14 -36.58
N PHE A 177 -2.56 7.70 -35.43
CA PHE A 177 -3.47 8.83 -35.40
C PHE A 177 -2.86 10.09 -35.99
N ASN A 178 -1.58 10.37 -35.75
CA ASN A 178 -0.92 11.53 -36.35
C ASN A 178 -0.83 11.40 -37.88
N SER A 179 -0.56 10.19 -38.40
CA SER A 179 -0.53 9.96 -39.85
C SER A 179 -1.92 10.06 -40.50
N ILE A 180 -2.95 9.51 -39.85
CA ILE A 180 -4.34 9.53 -40.39
C ILE A 180 -4.99 10.91 -40.28
N LEU A 181 -4.85 11.58 -39.14
CA LEU A 181 -5.58 12.82 -38.84
C LEU A 181 -4.83 14.07 -39.33
N ASN A 182 -3.50 14.11 -39.20
CA ASN A 182 -2.69 15.27 -39.59
C ASN A 182 -1.99 15.09 -40.96
N GLY A 183 -1.92 13.86 -41.49
CA GLY A 183 -1.29 13.58 -42.78
C GLY A 183 0.24 13.63 -42.77
N ASP A 184 0.86 13.64 -41.58
CA ASP A 184 2.32 13.73 -41.44
C ASP A 184 3.02 12.42 -41.80
N SER A 185 4.21 12.55 -42.37
CA SER A 185 5.14 11.43 -42.58
C SER A 185 6.22 11.42 -41.50
N HIS A 186 6.56 10.23 -41.00
CA HIS A 186 7.49 10.05 -39.90
C HIS A 186 8.81 9.41 -40.36
N SER A 187 9.93 9.89 -39.81
CA SER A 187 11.25 9.28 -40.00
C SER A 187 11.25 7.85 -39.46
N ALA A 188 11.71 6.88 -40.28
CA ALA A 188 11.85 5.49 -39.87
C ALA A 188 12.75 5.32 -38.63
N LEU A 189 13.70 6.24 -38.45
CA LEU A 189 14.62 6.25 -37.32
C LEU A 189 13.95 6.74 -36.02
N ALA A 190 13.03 7.70 -36.12
CA ALA A 190 12.21 8.15 -34.99
C ALA A 190 11.19 7.07 -34.57
N LEU A 191 10.62 6.36 -35.53
CA LEU A 191 9.74 5.22 -35.25
C LEU A 191 10.51 4.08 -34.56
N ALA A 192 11.68 3.68 -35.09
CA ALA A 192 12.47 2.59 -34.53
C ALA A 192 12.95 2.88 -33.09
N SER A 193 13.46 4.10 -32.84
CA SER A 193 13.96 4.48 -31.50
C SER A 193 12.85 4.53 -30.45
N SER A 194 11.66 5.04 -30.80
CA SER A 194 10.52 5.09 -29.88
C SER A 194 9.92 3.71 -29.59
N LEU A 195 9.74 2.86 -30.62
CA LEU A 195 9.23 1.50 -30.43
C LEU A 195 10.20 0.66 -29.61
N LEU A 196 11.51 0.74 -29.86
CA LEU A 196 12.51 -0.02 -29.12
C LEU A 196 12.59 0.42 -27.65
N GLY A 197 12.48 1.73 -27.38
CA GLY A 197 12.43 2.26 -26.01
C GLY A 197 11.23 1.74 -25.23
N MET A 198 10.06 1.73 -25.89
CA MET A 198 8.83 1.15 -25.34
C MET A 198 8.97 -0.36 -25.07
N PHE A 199 9.45 -1.15 -26.04
CA PHE A 199 9.59 -2.61 -25.88
C PHE A 199 10.58 -2.98 -24.77
N SER A 200 11.68 -2.22 -24.64
CA SER A 200 12.65 -2.39 -23.56
C SER A 200 11.99 -2.26 -22.19
N LEU A 201 11.15 -1.23 -22.01
CA LEU A 201 10.41 -1.04 -20.77
C LEU A 201 9.31 -2.08 -20.57
N ALA A 202 8.58 -2.46 -21.63
CA ALA A 202 7.55 -3.48 -21.56
C ALA A 202 8.13 -4.83 -21.09
N LEU A 203 9.32 -5.21 -21.55
CA LEU A 203 9.99 -6.45 -21.15
C LEU A 203 10.29 -6.51 -19.65
N THR A 204 10.71 -5.40 -19.04
CA THR A 204 10.90 -5.32 -17.58
C THR A 204 9.61 -5.64 -16.80
N VAL A 205 8.46 -5.31 -17.39
CA VAL A 205 7.17 -5.32 -16.72
C VAL A 205 6.38 -6.59 -16.98
N VAL A 206 6.49 -7.18 -18.19
CA VAL A 206 5.80 -8.41 -18.61
C VAL A 206 6.18 -9.61 -17.74
N VAL A 207 7.42 -9.68 -17.26
CA VAL A 207 7.90 -10.77 -16.38
C VAL A 207 7.20 -10.75 -15.01
N SER A 208 6.54 -9.65 -14.64
CA SER A 208 5.90 -9.46 -13.33
C SER A 208 4.37 -9.37 -13.38
N ALA A 209 3.73 -9.65 -14.52
CA ALA A 209 2.27 -9.52 -14.67
C ALA A 209 1.51 -10.79 -14.20
N SER A 210 0.44 -10.59 -13.41
CA SER A 210 -0.46 -11.65 -12.94
C SER A 210 -1.67 -11.85 -13.85
N ASN A 211 -2.45 -12.93 -13.65
CA ASN A 211 -3.69 -13.20 -14.38
C ASN A 211 -4.76 -12.13 -14.09
N ASN A 212 -5.36 -11.54 -15.14
CA ASN A 212 -6.39 -10.49 -15.05
C ASN A 212 -7.74 -10.98 -15.62
N THR A 213 -8.86 -10.41 -15.15
CA THR A 213 -10.18 -10.77 -15.69
C THR A 213 -10.47 -10.07 -17.02
N ALA A 214 -11.42 -10.59 -17.81
CA ALA A 214 -11.76 -10.02 -19.11
C ALA A 214 -12.29 -8.57 -19.03
N GLY A 215 -12.99 -8.23 -17.94
CA GLY A 215 -13.49 -6.88 -17.70
C GLY A 215 -12.36 -5.87 -17.44
N ASP A 216 -11.36 -6.28 -16.67
CA ASP A 216 -10.19 -5.45 -16.35
C ASP A 216 -9.35 -5.13 -17.60
N VAL A 217 -9.22 -6.13 -18.49
CA VAL A 217 -8.52 -5.96 -19.78
C VAL A 217 -9.27 -4.98 -20.69
N LEU A 218 -10.61 -5.04 -20.73
CA LEU A 218 -11.40 -4.13 -21.57
C LEU A 218 -11.25 -2.66 -21.14
N LEU A 219 -11.26 -2.41 -19.82
CA LEU A 219 -11.01 -1.07 -19.26
C LEU A 219 -9.59 -0.58 -19.57
N ALA A 220 -8.59 -1.46 -19.46
CA ALA A 220 -7.20 -1.14 -19.71
C ALA A 220 -6.90 -0.77 -21.18
N VAL A 221 -7.53 -1.45 -22.14
CA VAL A 221 -7.33 -1.23 -23.59
C VAL A 221 -7.83 0.14 -24.05
N SER A 222 -8.86 0.69 -23.41
CA SER A 222 -9.45 1.97 -23.81
C SER A 222 -8.56 3.19 -23.50
N LEU A 223 -7.72 3.10 -22.46
CA LEU A 223 -6.87 4.20 -21.98
C LEU A 223 -5.82 4.68 -23.00
N PRO A 224 -4.99 3.81 -23.63
CA PRO A 224 -3.97 4.26 -24.59
C PRO A 224 -4.54 4.98 -25.82
N THR A 225 -5.78 4.68 -26.20
CA THR A 225 -6.48 5.39 -27.29
C THR A 225 -6.74 6.86 -26.91
N LEU A 226 -7.18 7.11 -25.67
CA LEU A 226 -7.42 8.45 -25.15
C LEU A 226 -6.10 9.22 -24.97
N ASP A 227 -5.04 8.55 -24.53
CA ASP A 227 -3.70 9.14 -24.37
C ASP A 227 -3.09 9.58 -25.71
N ALA A 228 -3.36 8.85 -26.80
CA ALA A 228 -2.91 9.19 -28.14
C ALA A 228 -3.76 10.30 -28.80
N LEU A 229 -5.08 10.36 -28.54
CA LEU A 229 -5.97 11.39 -29.10
C LEU A 229 -5.84 12.76 -28.42
N LEU A 230 -5.58 12.78 -27.11
CA LEU A 230 -5.57 14.02 -26.31
C LEU A 230 -4.65 15.11 -26.88
N PRO A 231 -3.37 14.88 -27.22
CA PRO A 231 -2.50 15.95 -27.71
C PRO A 231 -2.93 16.48 -29.09
N ILE A 232 -3.56 15.65 -29.93
CA ILE A 232 -4.09 16.07 -31.25
C ILE A 232 -5.26 17.04 -31.05
N LEU A 233 -6.24 16.66 -30.23
CA LEU A 233 -7.42 17.49 -29.93
C LEU A 233 -7.04 18.76 -29.16
N LEU A 234 -6.03 18.71 -28.29
CA LEU A 234 -5.51 19.88 -27.60
C LEU A 234 -4.88 20.89 -28.58
N LEU A 235 -4.13 20.41 -29.57
CA LEU A 235 -3.54 21.29 -30.58
C LEU A 235 -4.61 22.00 -31.41
N ASP A 236 -5.62 21.26 -31.86
CA ASP A 236 -6.75 21.82 -32.61
C ASP A 236 -7.55 22.83 -31.78
N ALA A 237 -7.93 22.48 -30.55
CA ALA A 237 -8.80 23.34 -29.74
C ALA A 237 -8.07 24.56 -29.12
N CYS A 238 -6.80 24.42 -28.71
CA CYS A 238 -6.07 25.50 -28.04
C CYS A 238 -5.42 26.48 -29.03
N PHE A 239 -5.18 26.09 -30.29
CA PHE A 239 -4.38 26.87 -31.24
C PHE A 239 -5.09 27.19 -32.56
N ASP A 240 -6.39 26.90 -32.71
CA ASP A 240 -7.21 27.42 -33.82
C ASP A 240 -7.48 28.93 -33.67
N ARG A 241 -7.32 29.67 -34.79
CA ARG A 241 -7.13 31.13 -34.84
C ARG A 241 -8.45 31.92 -34.66
N SER A 242 -8.96 32.03 -33.43
CA SER A 242 -10.13 32.87 -33.12
C SER A 242 -9.77 34.11 -32.29
N PRO A 243 -10.15 35.34 -32.69
CA PRO A 243 -9.90 36.54 -31.89
C PRO A 243 -10.77 36.60 -30.62
N CYS A 244 -10.25 37.23 -29.57
CA CYS A 244 -10.87 37.29 -28.23
C CYS A 244 -11.81 38.49 -27.98
N PHE A 245 -12.16 39.31 -28.98
CA PHE A 245 -12.98 40.52 -28.79
C PHE A 245 -14.06 40.72 -29.89
N PRO A 246 -15.20 41.39 -29.58
CA PRO A 246 -16.19 41.80 -30.59
C PRO A 246 -15.64 42.90 -31.52
N PRO A 247 -16.14 43.03 -32.76
CA PRO A 247 -15.55 43.91 -33.76
C PRO A 247 -15.82 45.39 -33.43
N GLN A 248 -14.75 46.19 -33.33
CA GLN A 248 -14.83 47.66 -33.38
C GLN A 248 -14.58 48.14 -34.83
N GLU A 249 -15.26 49.24 -35.16
CA GLU A 249 -15.52 49.88 -36.46
C GLU A 249 -14.31 50.08 -37.41
N PRO A 250 -14.55 50.25 -38.73
CA PRO A 250 -13.49 50.31 -39.73
C PRO A 250 -12.77 51.66 -39.73
N ILE A 251 -11.44 51.63 -39.61
CA ILE A 251 -10.57 52.82 -39.69
C ILE A 251 -9.90 52.87 -41.07
N THR A 252 -9.93 54.05 -41.70
CA THR A 252 -9.50 54.36 -43.06
C THR A 252 -7.98 54.48 -43.28
N ASP A 253 -7.51 53.83 -44.34
CA ASP A 253 -6.39 53.98 -45.29
C ASP A 253 -5.06 54.75 -45.06
N ALA A 254 -4.65 55.16 -43.84
CA ALA A 254 -3.33 55.79 -43.66
C ALA A 254 -2.35 55.06 -42.71
N HIS A 255 -2.62 53.83 -42.27
CA HIS A 255 -1.91 53.20 -41.14
C HIS A 255 -1.14 51.90 -41.43
N ALA A 256 -0.96 51.52 -42.70
CA ALA A 256 -0.50 50.18 -43.09
C ALA A 256 0.81 49.67 -42.42
N LYS A 257 1.77 50.54 -42.08
CA LYS A 257 3.03 50.13 -41.40
C LYS A 257 2.95 50.06 -39.86
N VAL A 258 2.11 50.88 -39.20
CA VAL A 258 1.92 50.84 -37.74
C VAL A 258 0.95 49.71 -37.36
N THR A 259 0.02 49.35 -38.26
CA THR A 259 -0.94 48.27 -38.04
C THR A 259 -0.31 46.88 -38.06
N ALA A 260 0.81 46.64 -38.75
CA ALA A 260 1.48 45.33 -38.78
C ALA A 260 2.05 44.93 -37.41
N CYS A 261 2.74 45.85 -36.73
CA CYS A 261 3.32 45.62 -35.41
C CYS A 261 2.24 45.55 -34.30
N SER A 262 1.18 46.36 -34.42
CA SER A 262 -0.01 46.29 -33.56
C SER A 262 -0.81 44.98 -33.75
N ARG A 263 -0.95 44.50 -34.99
CA ARG A 263 -1.60 43.21 -35.32
C ARG A 263 -0.81 42.00 -34.84
N GLN A 264 0.52 42.03 -34.88
CA GLN A 264 1.36 40.94 -34.39
C GLN A 264 1.30 40.83 -32.86
N ASN A 265 1.33 41.97 -32.18
CA ASN A 265 1.24 42.05 -30.71
C ASN A 265 -0.15 41.68 -30.17
N SER A 266 -1.22 42.06 -30.86
CA SER A 266 -2.59 41.61 -30.55
C SER A 266 -2.77 40.10 -30.79
N ARG A 267 -2.23 39.54 -31.88
CA ARG A 267 -2.26 38.08 -32.13
C ARG A 267 -1.54 37.24 -31.07
N LEU A 268 -0.39 37.69 -30.57
CA LEU A 268 0.35 37.00 -29.49
C LEU A 268 -0.39 37.04 -28.14
N GLN A 269 -1.07 38.16 -27.86
CA GLN A 269 -1.89 38.36 -26.66
C GLN A 269 -3.20 37.54 -26.75
N GLU A 270 -3.85 37.50 -27.92
CA GLU A 270 -5.02 36.66 -28.20
C GLU A 270 -4.72 35.16 -28.07
N ALA A 271 -3.57 34.70 -28.61
CA ALA A 271 -3.17 33.29 -28.54
C ALA A 271 -2.84 32.80 -27.11
N SER A 272 -2.27 33.66 -26.26
CA SER A 272 -1.97 33.30 -24.85
C SER A 272 -3.21 33.33 -23.96
N CYS A 273 -4.14 34.25 -24.24
CA CYS A 273 -5.43 34.36 -23.55
C CYS A 273 -6.36 33.19 -23.90
N GLY A 274 -6.40 32.77 -25.17
CA GLY A 274 -7.18 31.62 -25.63
C GLY A 274 -6.75 30.29 -25.00
N PHE A 275 -5.46 30.11 -24.74
CA PHE A 275 -4.89 28.89 -24.17
C PHE A 275 -5.41 28.57 -22.75
N TRP A 276 -5.22 29.47 -21.78
CA TRP A 276 -5.65 29.24 -20.39
C TRP A 276 -7.18 29.21 -20.27
N SER A 277 -7.87 30.00 -21.09
CA SER A 277 -9.34 29.98 -21.13
C SER A 277 -9.88 28.64 -21.62
N THR A 278 -9.24 28.02 -22.62
CA THR A 278 -9.62 26.70 -23.14
C THR A 278 -9.43 25.60 -22.10
N LEU A 279 -8.26 25.53 -21.45
CA LEU A 279 -8.00 24.55 -20.38
C LEU A 279 -8.95 24.70 -19.18
N ARG A 280 -9.27 25.96 -18.80
CA ARG A 280 -10.26 26.24 -17.77
C ARG A 280 -11.65 25.73 -18.17
N GLN A 281 -12.10 26.01 -19.39
CA GLN A 281 -13.41 25.59 -19.89
C GLN A 281 -13.54 24.07 -19.95
N VAL A 282 -12.48 23.37 -20.38
CA VAL A 282 -12.38 21.90 -20.35
C VAL A 282 -12.49 21.35 -18.93
N SER A 283 -11.76 21.92 -17.97
CA SER A 283 -11.80 21.47 -16.57
C SER A 283 -13.15 21.76 -15.89
N LEU A 284 -13.77 22.90 -16.22
CA LEU A 284 -15.12 23.24 -15.74
C LEU A 284 -16.16 22.26 -16.29
N LEU A 285 -16.17 22.02 -17.60
CA LEU A 285 -17.11 21.10 -18.23
C LEU A 285 -16.93 19.68 -17.70
N SER A 286 -15.69 19.25 -17.47
CA SER A 286 -15.38 17.95 -16.84
C SER A 286 -15.94 17.84 -15.42
N THR A 287 -15.78 18.89 -14.60
CA THR A 287 -16.32 18.95 -13.23
C THR A 287 -17.85 18.93 -13.23
N LEU A 288 -18.48 19.73 -14.09
CA LEU A 288 -19.94 19.79 -14.23
C LEU A 288 -20.54 18.47 -14.74
N THR A 289 -19.81 17.75 -15.60
CA THR A 289 -20.24 16.44 -16.11
C THR A 289 -20.11 15.36 -15.03
N LEU A 290 -19.06 15.41 -14.22
CA LEU A 290 -18.78 14.39 -13.20
C LEU A 290 -19.63 14.55 -11.94
N LEU A 291 -20.06 15.77 -11.61
CA LEU A 291 -20.89 16.04 -10.44
C LEU A 291 -22.22 15.23 -10.39
N PRO A 292 -23.06 15.21 -11.44
CA PRO A 292 -24.26 14.36 -11.42
C PRO A 292 -23.90 12.87 -11.38
N ILE A 293 -22.85 12.43 -12.07
CA ILE A 293 -22.39 11.04 -12.03
C ILE A 293 -22.05 10.63 -10.59
N PHE A 294 -21.33 11.49 -9.85
CA PHE A 294 -21.03 11.27 -8.44
C PHE A 294 -22.28 11.15 -7.58
N LEU A 295 -23.25 12.05 -7.76
CA LEU A 295 -24.47 12.05 -6.93
C LEU A 295 -25.33 10.79 -7.13
N PHE A 296 -25.26 10.17 -8.30
CA PHE A 296 -26.05 8.97 -8.65
C PHE A 296 -25.25 7.65 -8.63
N SER A 297 -23.93 7.67 -8.43
CA SER A 297 -23.07 6.46 -8.52
C SER A 297 -23.13 5.53 -7.31
N GLY A 298 -23.90 5.85 -6.27
CA GLY A 298 -23.90 5.13 -4.99
C GLY A 298 -22.69 5.43 -4.10
N GLU A 299 -21.58 5.92 -4.67
CA GLU A 299 -20.36 6.28 -3.94
C GLU A 299 -20.58 7.29 -2.78
N PRO A 300 -21.50 8.27 -2.84
CA PRO A 300 -21.80 9.12 -1.69
C PRO A 300 -22.34 8.35 -0.48
N GLN A 301 -23.12 7.29 -0.72
CA GLN A 301 -23.65 6.43 0.34
C GLN A 301 -22.53 5.58 0.95
N ASP A 302 -21.63 5.07 0.11
CA ASP A 302 -20.45 4.32 0.56
C ASP A 302 -19.48 5.21 1.34
N ILE A 303 -19.24 6.45 0.89
CA ILE A 303 -18.46 7.46 1.62
C ILE A 303 -19.10 7.77 2.96
N ARG A 304 -20.43 7.89 3.04
CA ARG A 304 -21.12 8.14 4.31
C ARG A 304 -21.01 6.94 5.25
N ARG A 305 -21.06 5.72 4.73
CA ARG A 305 -21.05 4.47 5.51
C ARG A 305 -19.67 4.14 6.05
N ASN A 306 -18.64 4.30 5.21
CA ASN A 306 -17.27 3.90 5.50
C ASN A 306 -16.35 5.10 5.85
N SER A 307 -16.90 6.32 5.79
CA SER A 307 -16.26 7.62 6.08
C SER A 307 -14.86 7.80 5.53
N TYR A 308 -14.68 7.41 4.27
CA TYR A 308 -13.40 7.46 3.56
C TYR A 308 -12.71 8.83 3.57
N ILE A 309 -13.50 9.91 3.66
CA ILE A 309 -13.06 11.29 3.47
C ILE A 309 -13.19 12.13 4.76
N LEU A 310 -14.05 11.74 5.71
CA LEU A 310 -14.48 12.63 6.80
C LEU A 310 -13.59 12.56 8.05
N ASP A 311 -12.66 11.61 8.11
CA ASP A 311 -11.99 11.28 9.38
C ASP A 311 -10.50 11.69 9.41
N VAL A 312 -9.77 11.53 8.30
CA VAL A 312 -8.30 11.72 8.29
C VAL A 312 -7.92 13.01 7.55
N LYS A 313 -7.43 14.03 8.27
CA LYS A 313 -6.99 15.31 7.67
C LYS A 313 -5.96 15.16 6.55
N LEU A 314 -5.10 14.14 6.62
CA LEU A 314 -4.08 13.85 5.61
C LEU A 314 -4.69 13.51 4.24
N ILE A 315 -5.86 12.86 4.19
CA ILE A 315 -6.48 12.49 2.90
C ILE A 315 -6.88 13.72 2.10
N TRP A 316 -7.36 14.78 2.78
CA TRP A 316 -7.69 16.05 2.15
C TRP A 316 -6.47 16.77 1.59
N ILE A 317 -5.35 16.74 2.32
CA ILE A 317 -4.09 17.32 1.85
C ILE A 317 -3.63 16.61 0.57
N LEU A 318 -3.74 15.27 0.54
CA LEU A 318 -3.36 14.46 -0.61
C LEU A 318 -4.31 14.66 -1.81
N LEU A 319 -5.62 14.73 -1.59
CA LEU A 319 -6.60 14.99 -2.65
C LEU A 319 -6.43 16.39 -3.25
N ILE A 320 -6.20 17.40 -2.42
CA ILE A 320 -5.94 18.77 -2.88
C ILE A 320 -4.60 18.83 -3.63
N SER A 321 -3.55 18.19 -3.12
CA SER A 321 -2.24 18.17 -3.78
C SER A 321 -2.29 17.43 -5.13
N SER A 322 -3.03 16.33 -5.23
CA SER A 322 -3.30 15.66 -6.50
C SER A 322 -3.99 16.61 -7.50
N GLY A 323 -5.00 17.37 -7.07
CA GLY A 323 -5.63 18.41 -7.89
C GLY A 323 -4.66 19.51 -8.37
N VAL A 324 -3.73 19.94 -7.52
CA VAL A 324 -2.69 20.92 -7.88
C VAL A 324 -1.72 20.35 -8.93
N VAL A 325 -1.22 19.14 -8.69
CA VAL A 325 -0.28 18.48 -9.61
C VAL A 325 -0.96 18.15 -10.94
N ASN A 326 -2.25 17.83 -10.93
CA ASN A 326 -3.04 17.62 -12.14
C ASN A 326 -3.15 18.90 -12.99
N ALA A 327 -3.37 20.06 -12.37
CA ALA A 327 -3.38 21.34 -13.07
C ALA A 327 -2.02 21.66 -13.72
N LEU A 328 -0.93 21.37 -13.00
CA LEU A 328 0.44 21.53 -13.50
C LEU A 328 0.71 20.58 -14.67
N SER A 329 0.32 19.31 -14.53
CA SER A 329 0.48 18.29 -15.56
C SER A 329 -0.27 18.66 -16.84
N LEU A 330 -1.56 19.03 -16.76
CA LEU A 330 -2.34 19.46 -17.92
C LEU A 330 -1.75 20.71 -18.60
N GLY A 331 -1.31 21.69 -17.81
CA GLY A 331 -0.69 22.91 -18.32
C GLY A 331 0.63 22.63 -19.06
N LEU A 332 1.56 21.88 -18.46
CA LEU A 332 2.84 21.54 -19.07
C LEU A 332 2.67 20.61 -20.28
N PHE A 333 1.80 19.60 -20.18
CA PHE A 333 1.47 18.69 -21.28
C PHE A 333 0.99 19.46 -22.52
N SER A 334 0.09 20.44 -22.32
CA SER A 334 -0.43 21.27 -23.41
C SER A 334 0.63 22.21 -24.00
N ILE A 335 1.59 22.68 -23.19
CA ILE A 335 2.73 23.49 -23.68
C ILE A 335 3.70 22.62 -24.48
N VAL A 336 3.99 21.39 -24.02
CA VAL A 336 4.83 20.43 -24.77
C VAL A 336 4.18 20.08 -26.10
N ALA A 337 2.87 19.81 -26.13
CA ALA A 337 2.13 19.57 -27.36
C ALA A 337 2.32 20.71 -28.36
N LYS A 338 2.22 21.96 -27.90
CA LYS A 338 2.42 23.16 -28.73
C LYS A 338 3.84 23.29 -29.30
N MET A 339 4.85 22.97 -28.51
CA MET A 339 6.25 23.19 -28.87
C MET A 339 6.86 22.06 -29.70
N SER A 340 6.19 20.90 -29.74
CA SER A 340 6.68 19.68 -30.34
C SER A 340 5.60 19.06 -31.23
N THR A 341 5.57 17.72 -31.33
CA THR A 341 4.55 16.97 -32.08
C THR A 341 3.65 16.20 -31.12
N PRO A 342 2.42 15.83 -31.53
CA PRO A 342 1.55 14.95 -30.74
C PRO A 342 2.26 13.65 -30.34
N VAL A 343 3.01 13.07 -31.27
CA VAL A 343 3.80 11.85 -31.05
C VAL A 343 4.86 12.05 -29.97
N THR A 344 5.61 13.16 -30.01
CA THR A 344 6.63 13.46 -28.99
C THR A 344 6.02 13.63 -27.61
N THR A 345 4.84 14.25 -27.56
CA THR A 345 4.09 14.48 -26.31
C THR A 345 3.58 13.16 -25.72
N THR A 346 3.02 12.27 -26.55
CA THR A 346 2.60 10.93 -26.11
C THR A 346 3.79 10.06 -25.71
N TYR A 347 4.94 10.19 -26.35
CA TYR A 347 6.15 9.41 -26.03
C TYR A 347 6.69 9.69 -24.61
N LEU A 348 6.37 10.84 -24.00
CA LEU A 348 6.76 11.14 -22.61
C LEU A 348 6.20 10.11 -21.60
N THR A 349 5.15 9.38 -21.96
CA THR A 349 4.62 8.28 -21.14
C THR A 349 5.65 7.17 -20.87
N VAL A 350 6.63 6.96 -21.77
CA VAL A 350 7.67 5.94 -21.66
C VAL A 350 8.66 6.26 -20.52
N PRO A 351 9.38 7.40 -20.52
CA PRO A 351 10.25 7.75 -19.39
C PRO A 351 9.47 7.96 -18.09
N THR A 352 8.26 8.54 -18.12
CA THR A 352 7.37 8.62 -16.94
C THR A 352 7.12 7.24 -16.33
N SER A 353 6.74 6.26 -17.16
CA SER A 353 6.46 4.90 -16.69
C SER A 353 7.70 4.19 -16.14
N SER A 354 8.88 4.45 -16.72
CA SER A 354 10.13 3.90 -16.19
C SER A 354 10.44 4.36 -14.76
N ILE A 355 10.15 5.62 -14.42
CA ILE A 355 10.33 6.17 -13.07
C ILE A 355 9.35 5.50 -12.10
N ILE A 356 8.11 5.27 -12.53
CA ILE A 356 7.09 4.60 -11.72
C ILE A 356 7.49 3.16 -11.39
N VAL A 357 8.06 2.43 -12.37
CA VAL A 357 8.62 1.08 -12.13
C VAL A 357 9.74 1.12 -11.10
N VAL A 358 10.61 2.13 -11.12
CA VAL A 358 11.69 2.28 -10.13
C VAL A 358 11.14 2.60 -8.73
N ILE A 359 10.14 3.46 -8.63
CA ILE A 359 9.57 3.87 -7.32
C ILE A 359 8.81 2.73 -6.65
N PHE A 360 8.06 1.93 -7.41
CA PHE A 360 7.14 0.93 -6.86
C PHE A 360 7.51 -0.53 -7.17
N GLY A 361 8.54 -0.78 -7.97
CA GLY A 361 9.00 -2.14 -8.29
C GLY A 361 9.78 -2.73 -7.13
N SER A 362 9.24 -3.77 -6.50
CA SER A 362 9.96 -4.58 -5.51
C SER A 362 11.19 -5.22 -6.16
N SER A 363 12.39 -4.94 -5.63
CA SER A 363 13.69 -5.52 -6.03
C SER A 363 13.80 -5.87 -7.52
N LEU A 364 14.01 -4.86 -8.35
CA LEU A 364 14.29 -5.04 -9.78
C LEU A 364 15.52 -5.95 -9.98
N THR A 365 15.37 -6.95 -10.83
CA THR A 365 16.45 -7.84 -11.26
C THR A 365 17.52 -7.07 -12.06
N ALA A 366 18.71 -7.67 -12.22
CA ALA A 366 19.79 -7.06 -12.99
C ALA A 366 19.37 -6.72 -14.44
N TYR A 367 18.58 -7.58 -15.09
CA TYR A 367 18.04 -7.31 -16.43
C TYR A 367 17.05 -6.14 -16.43
N GLY A 368 16.23 -5.99 -15.38
CA GLY A 368 15.30 -4.87 -15.24
C GLY A 368 16.00 -3.52 -15.24
N TRP A 369 17.14 -3.41 -14.54
CA TRP A 369 17.97 -2.21 -14.55
C TRP A 369 18.60 -1.92 -15.91
N THR A 370 19.09 -2.95 -16.62
CA THR A 370 19.66 -2.77 -17.97
C THR A 370 18.60 -2.29 -18.98
N SER A 371 17.39 -2.83 -18.91
CA SER A 371 16.26 -2.43 -19.76
C SER A 371 15.77 -1.01 -19.48
N ILE A 372 15.81 -0.56 -18.22
CA ILE A 372 15.53 0.83 -17.85
C ILE A 372 16.61 1.76 -18.41
N GLY A 373 17.89 1.42 -18.25
CA GLY A 373 18.99 2.20 -18.80
C GLY A 373 18.89 2.36 -20.33
N LEU A 374 18.56 1.27 -21.03
CA LEU A 374 18.36 1.29 -22.48
C LEU A 374 17.14 2.13 -22.90
N CYS A 375 16.02 2.03 -22.16
CA CYS A 375 14.83 2.86 -22.37
C CYS A 375 15.16 4.37 -22.31
N TRP A 376 15.96 4.80 -21.34
CA TRP A 376 16.40 6.21 -21.24
C TRP A 376 17.34 6.62 -22.37
N ALA A 377 18.32 5.78 -22.74
CA ALA A 377 19.22 6.05 -23.86
C ALA A 377 18.47 6.22 -25.20
N LEU A 378 17.48 5.36 -25.45
CA LEU A 378 16.62 5.41 -26.62
C LEU A 378 15.69 6.62 -26.60
N SER A 379 15.20 7.02 -25.43
CA SER A 379 14.37 8.22 -25.27
C SER A 379 15.15 9.51 -25.54
N ILE A 380 16.40 9.59 -25.10
CA ILE A 380 17.30 10.71 -25.42
C ILE A 380 17.59 10.73 -26.93
N SER A 381 17.85 9.56 -27.52
CA SER A 381 18.10 9.43 -28.96
C SER A 381 16.90 9.88 -29.80
N PHE A 382 15.69 9.44 -29.43
CA PHE A 382 14.45 9.87 -30.06
C PHE A 382 14.27 11.40 -30.02
N LEU A 383 14.51 12.01 -28.85
CA LEU A 383 14.43 13.47 -28.71
C LEU A 383 15.46 14.20 -29.59
N MET A 384 16.70 13.71 -29.65
CA MET A 384 17.76 14.30 -30.49
C MET A 384 17.43 14.19 -31.98
N LEU A 385 16.78 13.10 -32.41
CA LEU A 385 16.32 12.90 -33.77
C LEU A 385 15.22 13.88 -34.16
N GLN A 386 14.24 14.12 -33.27
CA GLN A 386 13.19 15.12 -33.48
C GLN A 386 13.77 16.55 -33.57
N ILE A 387 14.80 16.85 -32.77
CA ILE A 387 15.51 18.14 -32.84
C ILE A 387 16.32 18.27 -34.15
N ARG A 388 16.76 17.16 -34.75
CA ARG A 388 17.55 17.14 -35.98
C ARG A 388 16.68 17.17 -37.24
N ASP A 389 15.58 16.44 -37.26
CA ASP A 389 14.62 16.36 -38.38
C ASP A 389 13.95 17.73 -38.67
N THR A 390 13.94 18.65 -37.71
CA THR A 390 13.55 20.05 -37.93
C THR A 390 14.61 20.92 -38.64
N SER A 391 15.76 20.36 -39.06
CA SER A 391 16.89 21.16 -39.58
C SER A 391 17.53 20.76 -40.92
N ILE A 392 17.40 19.54 -41.48
CA ILE A 392 18.14 19.18 -42.73
C ILE A 392 17.39 18.21 -43.66
N THR A 393 17.54 18.47 -44.97
CA THR A 393 17.10 17.75 -46.17
C THR A 393 17.83 16.41 -46.45
N GLY A 394 17.05 15.38 -46.78
CA GLY A 394 17.23 14.50 -47.95
C GLY A 394 18.30 13.39 -47.99
N ALA A 395 19.58 13.64 -47.71
CA ALA A 395 20.65 12.75 -48.25
C ALA A 395 21.41 11.87 -47.24
N THR A 396 21.11 11.93 -45.93
CA THR A 396 21.84 11.18 -44.88
C THR A 396 21.17 9.88 -44.42
N VAL A 397 20.01 9.54 -44.99
CA VAL A 397 19.12 8.47 -44.50
C VAL A 397 19.69 7.05 -44.73
N THR A 398 20.47 6.84 -45.78
CA THR A 398 21.01 5.52 -46.18
C THR A 398 22.27 5.10 -45.41
N ARG A 399 23.12 6.05 -44.99
CA ARG A 399 24.36 5.74 -44.23
C ARG A 399 24.07 5.46 -42.75
N SER A 400 23.02 6.09 -42.20
CA SER A 400 22.57 5.88 -40.81
C SER A 400 21.75 4.61 -40.63
N THR A 401 20.93 4.21 -41.61
CA THR A 401 20.16 2.95 -41.57
C THR A 401 21.08 1.73 -41.52
N TYR A 402 22.18 1.74 -42.28
CA TYR A 402 23.17 0.65 -42.23
C TYR A 402 23.89 0.56 -40.88
N SER A 403 24.22 1.70 -40.26
CA SER A 403 24.84 1.74 -38.92
C SER A 403 23.88 1.24 -37.84
N LEU A 404 22.58 1.55 -37.95
CA LEU A 404 21.56 1.11 -37.01
C LEU A 404 21.29 -0.39 -37.12
N LEU A 405 21.16 -0.93 -38.33
CA LEU A 405 20.99 -2.37 -38.56
C LEU A 405 22.19 -3.18 -38.08
N ARG A 406 23.41 -2.65 -38.26
CA ARG A 406 24.63 -3.24 -37.71
C ARG A 406 24.63 -3.26 -36.18
N SER A 407 24.21 -2.18 -35.54
CA SER A 407 24.10 -2.10 -34.07
C SER A 407 23.00 -3.01 -33.52
N MET A 408 21.86 -3.15 -34.22
CA MET A 408 20.80 -4.10 -33.88
C MET A 408 21.29 -5.55 -33.97
N PHE A 409 22.04 -5.90 -35.02
CA PHE A 409 22.59 -7.24 -35.19
C PHE A 409 23.64 -7.57 -34.11
N ILE A 410 24.57 -6.65 -33.84
CA ILE A 410 25.58 -6.83 -32.78
C ILE A 410 24.91 -6.99 -31.41
N TYR A 411 23.85 -6.24 -31.13
CA TYR A 411 23.11 -6.33 -29.88
C TYR A 411 22.34 -7.64 -29.73
N LEU A 412 21.63 -8.11 -30.77
CA LEU A 412 20.92 -9.39 -30.72
C LEU A 412 21.87 -10.57 -30.47
N VAL A 413 23.08 -10.51 -31.05
CA VAL A 413 24.14 -11.50 -30.82
C VAL A 413 24.69 -11.42 -29.40
N LEU A 414 25.04 -10.22 -28.91
CA LEU A 414 25.54 -10.04 -27.54
C LEU A 414 24.51 -10.43 -26.47
N PHE A 415 23.25 -10.06 -26.70
CA PHE A 415 22.14 -10.44 -25.82
C PHE A 415 21.89 -11.95 -25.83
N GLY A 416 21.91 -12.60 -27.00
CA GLY A 416 21.84 -14.06 -27.10
C GLY A 416 22.98 -14.77 -26.39
N CYS A 417 24.20 -14.23 -26.47
CA CYS A 417 25.37 -14.75 -25.75
C CYS A 417 25.24 -14.58 -24.22
N VAL A 418 24.81 -13.42 -23.74
CA VAL A 418 24.60 -13.16 -22.30
C VAL A 418 23.44 -13.99 -21.77
N TYR A 419 22.33 -14.10 -22.51
CA TYR A 419 21.20 -14.97 -22.17
C TYR A 419 21.62 -16.43 -22.05
N SER A 420 22.42 -16.93 -23.00
CA SER A 420 22.95 -18.31 -22.94
C SER A 420 23.93 -18.53 -21.79
N LEU A 421 24.73 -17.52 -21.44
CA LEU A 421 25.64 -17.54 -20.28
C LEU A 421 24.89 -17.52 -18.94
N VAL A 422 23.77 -16.81 -18.87
CA VAL A 422 22.92 -16.69 -17.69
C VAL A 422 22.05 -17.94 -17.51
N GLU A 423 21.51 -18.52 -18.58
CA GLU A 423 20.89 -19.86 -18.56
C GLU A 423 21.89 -20.93 -18.11
N PHE A 424 23.14 -20.86 -18.58
CA PHE A 424 24.20 -21.76 -18.13
C PHE A 424 24.55 -21.58 -16.63
N TYR A 425 24.46 -20.36 -16.10
CA TYR A 425 24.71 -20.06 -14.68
C TYR A 425 23.52 -20.38 -13.76
N HIS A 426 22.28 -20.31 -14.27
CA HIS A 426 21.05 -20.67 -13.54
C HIS A 426 20.66 -22.15 -13.69
N GLY A 427 21.24 -22.85 -14.67
CA GLY A 427 21.01 -24.28 -14.92
C GLY A 427 21.51 -25.22 -13.82
N GLU A 428 22.29 -24.75 -12.83
CA GLU A 428 22.76 -25.58 -11.71
C GLU A 428 21.87 -25.57 -10.45
N PHE A 429 20.69 -24.93 -10.46
CA PHE A 429 19.76 -25.00 -9.31
C PHE A 429 18.30 -25.33 -9.69
N THR A 430 18.10 -26.21 -10.68
CA THR A 430 16.82 -26.92 -10.80
C THR A 430 16.92 -28.25 -10.03
N VAL A 431 16.53 -28.23 -8.76
CA VAL A 431 16.26 -29.47 -8.02
C VAL A 431 15.02 -30.11 -8.67
N PRO A 432 15.11 -31.34 -9.20
CA PRO A 432 13.96 -31.99 -9.80
C PRO A 432 12.89 -32.23 -8.73
N HIS A 433 11.63 -31.95 -9.07
CA HIS A 433 10.46 -32.35 -8.30
C HIS A 433 10.62 -33.81 -7.82
N THR A 434 10.85 -33.99 -6.54
CA THR A 434 10.89 -35.31 -5.91
C THR A 434 9.59 -35.51 -5.15
N LYS A 435 8.94 -36.63 -5.48
CA LYS A 435 7.73 -37.13 -4.83
C LYS A 435 7.91 -37.18 -3.31
N SER A 436 6.82 -36.89 -2.60
CA SER A 436 6.58 -37.14 -1.17
C SER A 436 7.49 -38.24 -0.62
N ARG A 437 8.50 -37.83 0.14
CA ARG A 437 9.32 -38.71 0.97
C ARG A 437 8.82 -38.59 2.40
N THR A 438 8.50 -39.74 2.99
CA THR A 438 8.40 -39.92 4.44
C THR A 438 9.68 -39.40 5.10
N CYS A 439 9.53 -38.45 6.02
CA CYS A 439 10.62 -37.79 6.71
C CYS A 439 11.41 -38.79 7.58
N GLU A 440 12.71 -38.94 7.31
CA GLU A 440 13.65 -39.54 8.27
C GLU A 440 14.24 -38.45 9.17
N PRO A 441 14.49 -38.72 10.47
CA PRO A 441 15.03 -37.75 11.40
C PRO A 441 16.45 -37.30 11.01
N TYR A 442 16.70 -35.99 11.10
CA TYR A 442 18.00 -35.37 10.86
C TYR A 442 19.04 -35.90 11.87
N ASN A 443 19.94 -36.76 11.42
CA ASN A 443 20.99 -37.42 12.21
C ASN A 443 22.30 -36.60 12.31
N GLY A 444 22.21 -35.27 12.27
CA GLY A 444 23.37 -34.40 12.44
C GLY A 444 23.91 -34.45 13.87
N SER A 445 25.05 -35.12 14.08
CA SER A 445 25.80 -35.07 15.34
C SER A 445 26.20 -33.62 15.66
N PRO A 446 25.92 -33.12 16.88
CA PRO A 446 26.15 -31.72 17.23
C PRO A 446 27.65 -31.41 17.33
N ALA A 447 28.05 -30.23 16.85
CA ALA A 447 29.31 -29.63 17.23
C ALA A 447 29.28 -29.39 18.75
N ASN A 448 30.21 -30.01 19.48
CA ASN A 448 30.44 -29.77 20.90
C ASN A 448 30.95 -28.33 21.10
N ILE A 449 30.03 -27.38 21.17
CA ILE A 449 30.33 -26.03 21.67
C ILE A 449 30.07 -26.09 23.17
N THR A 450 31.15 -26.19 23.95
CA THR A 450 31.10 -25.98 25.39
C THR A 450 30.50 -24.59 25.67
N PRO A 451 29.39 -24.50 26.43
CA PRO A 451 28.79 -23.21 26.75
C PRO A 451 29.79 -22.38 27.58
N PRO A 452 29.99 -21.08 27.27
CA PRO A 452 30.71 -20.19 28.18
C PRO A 452 29.99 -20.18 29.53
N GLY A 453 30.78 -20.24 30.61
CA GLY A 453 30.32 -20.48 31.98
C GLY A 453 29.08 -19.69 32.36
N ALA A 454 28.13 -20.36 33.01
CA ALA A 454 26.87 -19.79 33.45
C ALA A 454 27.10 -18.48 34.21
N SER A 455 26.62 -17.37 33.64
CA SER A 455 26.50 -16.10 34.36
C SER A 455 25.56 -16.30 35.54
N LYS A 456 26.12 -16.52 36.73
CA LYS A 456 25.33 -16.62 37.96
C LYS A 456 24.67 -15.26 38.19
N LEU A 457 23.34 -15.21 38.16
CA LEU A 457 22.55 -14.03 38.53
C LEU A 457 23.01 -13.49 39.89
N ALA A 458 22.99 -12.18 40.06
CA ALA A 458 23.40 -11.55 41.33
C ALA A 458 22.37 -11.79 42.46
N VAL A 459 21.13 -12.15 42.10
CA VAL A 459 20.02 -12.43 43.02
C VAL A 459 19.54 -13.85 42.81
N ASP A 460 19.15 -14.50 43.90
CA ASP A 460 18.43 -15.78 43.85
C ASP A 460 17.01 -15.53 43.31
N PRO A 461 16.67 -16.09 42.14
CA PRO A 461 15.38 -15.83 41.52
C PRO A 461 14.22 -16.44 42.31
N LYS A 462 13.15 -15.67 42.47
CA LYS A 462 11.86 -16.14 43.03
C LYS A 462 10.93 -16.54 41.89
N ASP A 463 11.07 -17.76 41.40
CA ASP A 463 10.37 -18.19 40.18
C ASP A 463 8.87 -18.42 40.39
N GLY A 464 8.44 -19.04 41.48
CA GLY A 464 7.01 -19.25 41.80
C GLY A 464 6.29 -18.02 42.37
N TYR A 465 6.53 -16.84 41.81
CA TYR A 465 6.08 -15.56 42.39
C TYR A 465 4.58 -15.28 42.25
N LEU A 466 3.85 -15.99 41.38
CA LEU A 466 2.39 -15.90 41.28
C LEU A 466 1.66 -16.83 42.27
N GLY A 467 2.39 -17.68 42.99
CA GLY A 467 1.79 -18.73 43.81
C GLY A 467 1.27 -19.91 42.98
N PRO A 468 0.50 -20.83 43.57
CA PRO A 468 -0.02 -22.00 42.86
C PRO A 468 -0.98 -21.58 41.74
N ARG A 469 -1.01 -22.33 40.65
CA ARG A 469 -1.92 -22.10 39.53
C ARG A 469 -3.38 -22.07 40.01
N PRO A 470 -4.22 -21.13 39.51
CA PRO A 470 -5.65 -21.13 39.80
C PRO A 470 -6.33 -22.42 39.38
N ASP A 471 -7.49 -22.72 39.99
CA ASP A 471 -8.32 -23.87 39.59
C ASP A 471 -8.65 -23.79 38.09
N VAL A 472 -8.70 -24.93 37.43
CA VAL A 472 -8.97 -25.07 35.99
C VAL A 472 -10.31 -24.47 35.55
N ASN A 473 -11.25 -24.23 36.46
CA ASN A 473 -12.54 -23.59 36.20
C ASN A 473 -12.61 -22.13 36.65
N THR A 474 -11.49 -21.54 37.08
CA THR A 474 -11.44 -20.14 37.50
C THR A 474 -11.76 -19.22 36.33
N ILE A 475 -12.72 -18.31 36.50
CA ILE A 475 -13.09 -17.30 35.52
C ILE A 475 -12.74 -15.90 36.03
N ALA A 476 -12.28 -15.03 35.12
CA ALA A 476 -12.06 -13.62 35.40
C ALA A 476 -13.26 -12.78 34.93
N ASN A 477 -13.70 -11.82 35.74
CA ASN A 477 -14.73 -10.87 35.37
C ASN A 477 -14.13 -9.75 34.50
N ILE A 478 -14.22 -9.90 33.18
CA ILE A 478 -13.63 -8.96 32.21
C ILE A 478 -14.22 -7.56 32.35
N SER A 479 -15.54 -7.44 32.55
CA SER A 479 -16.18 -6.13 32.72
C SER A 479 -15.66 -5.40 33.95
N LEU A 480 -15.48 -6.11 35.08
CA LEU A 480 -14.88 -5.54 36.28
C LEU A 480 -13.42 -5.17 36.07
N LEU A 481 -12.65 -5.93 35.28
CA LEU A 481 -11.27 -5.57 34.93
C LEU A 481 -11.21 -4.30 34.08
N VAL A 482 -12.10 -4.18 33.08
CA VAL A 482 -12.23 -2.97 32.26
C VAL A 482 -12.59 -1.77 33.13
N GLU A 483 -13.60 -1.92 34.00
CA GLU A 483 -14.07 -0.87 34.90
C GLU A 483 -13.02 -0.51 35.94
N SER A 484 -12.49 -1.45 36.72
CA SER A 484 -11.54 -1.16 37.81
C SER A 484 -10.25 -0.52 37.30
N CYS A 485 -9.70 -1.01 36.19
CA CYS A 485 -8.52 -0.39 35.58
C CYS A 485 -8.85 0.91 34.82
N ALA A 486 -10.14 1.23 34.59
CA ALA A 486 -10.61 2.51 34.04
C ALA A 486 -11.19 3.48 35.10
N GLU A 487 -11.60 3.04 36.30
CA GLU A 487 -12.26 3.84 37.34
C GLU A 487 -11.26 4.44 38.34
N ILE A 488 -10.07 3.85 38.44
CA ILE A 488 -8.89 4.49 39.06
C ILE A 488 -8.55 5.85 38.36
N VAL A 489 -9.24 6.15 37.24
CA VAL A 489 -9.02 7.24 36.28
C VAL A 489 -10.14 8.30 36.34
N ASN A 490 -10.27 9.05 37.43
CA ASN A 490 -10.59 10.49 37.28
C ASN A 490 -9.30 11.32 37.08
N GLY A 491 -8.15 10.65 37.04
CA GLY A 491 -6.83 11.19 36.82
C GLY A 491 -6.30 10.96 35.41
N THR A 492 -5.38 11.81 35.03
CA THR A 492 -4.69 11.91 33.76
C THR A 492 -3.62 10.90 33.35
N GLY A 493 -3.22 9.82 34.06
CA GLY A 493 -1.77 9.58 34.29
C GLY A 493 -1.14 8.18 34.09
N VAL A 494 0.19 8.11 34.26
CA VAL A 494 0.98 6.84 34.38
C VAL A 494 0.66 6.13 35.71
N ASP A 495 0.21 6.90 36.70
CA ASP A 495 -0.35 6.43 37.97
C ASP A 495 -1.45 5.37 37.76
N ASP A 496 -2.24 5.51 36.69
CA ASP A 496 -3.36 4.62 36.35
C ASP A 496 -2.87 3.19 36.01
N VAL A 497 -1.76 3.08 35.26
CA VAL A 497 -1.18 1.78 34.88
C VAL A 497 -0.48 1.11 36.04
N VAL A 498 0.24 1.88 36.88
CA VAL A 498 0.89 1.35 38.08
C VAL A 498 -0.15 0.83 39.07
N ASN A 499 -1.21 1.59 39.31
CA ASN A 499 -2.30 1.17 40.19
C ASN A 499 -3.06 -0.03 39.62
N CYS A 500 -3.32 -0.08 38.31
CA CYS A 500 -3.93 -1.26 37.68
C CYS A 500 -3.01 -2.49 37.79
N LEU A 501 -1.69 -2.38 37.54
CA LEU A 501 -0.75 -3.50 37.74
C LEU A 501 -0.76 -4.00 39.19
N ALA A 502 -0.77 -3.10 40.18
CA ALA A 502 -0.89 -3.45 41.58
C ALA A 502 -2.22 -4.15 41.88
N TYR A 503 -3.34 -3.65 41.35
CA TYR A 503 -4.65 -4.28 41.45
C TYR A 503 -4.65 -5.71 40.85
N LEU A 504 -4.10 -5.87 39.64
CA LEU A 504 -3.97 -7.15 38.97
C LEU A 504 -3.11 -8.13 39.77
N ALA A 505 -2.06 -7.66 40.45
CA ALA A 505 -1.16 -8.49 41.24
C ALA A 505 -1.67 -8.85 42.65
N GLU A 506 -2.42 -7.95 43.30
CA GLU A 506 -2.75 -8.06 44.73
C GLU A 506 -4.23 -8.34 45.01
N LYS A 507 -5.13 -8.03 44.06
CA LYS A 507 -6.59 -8.12 44.24
C LYS A 507 -7.24 -9.22 43.39
N GLU A 508 -6.52 -10.30 43.11
CA GLU A 508 -7.01 -11.40 42.27
C GLU A 508 -8.34 -11.99 42.74
N SER A 509 -8.54 -12.09 44.06
CA SER A 509 -9.78 -12.61 44.65
C SER A 509 -11.01 -11.75 44.39
N GLU A 510 -10.85 -10.49 43.97
CA GLU A 510 -11.98 -9.59 43.66
C GLU A 510 -12.52 -9.84 42.25
N TYR A 511 -11.64 -10.15 41.29
CA TYR A 511 -12.03 -10.31 39.88
C TYR A 511 -11.95 -11.75 39.37
N MET A 512 -11.31 -12.68 40.09
CA MET A 512 -11.30 -14.11 39.79
C MET A 512 -12.24 -14.88 40.71
N THR A 513 -13.07 -15.74 40.13
CA THR A 513 -13.98 -16.60 40.90
C THR A 513 -14.04 -18.00 40.30
N VAL A 514 -14.27 -19.00 41.16
CA VAL A 514 -14.60 -20.36 40.71
C VAL A 514 -16.13 -20.47 40.73
N PRO A 515 -16.78 -20.76 39.60
CA PRO A 515 -18.24 -20.90 39.55
C PRO A 515 -18.72 -21.99 40.52
N GLN A 516 -19.70 -21.66 41.36
CA GLN A 516 -20.40 -22.64 42.19
C GLN A 516 -21.27 -23.50 41.28
N ILE A 517 -20.96 -24.79 41.16
CA ILE A 517 -21.74 -25.73 40.35
C ILE A 517 -23.08 -25.98 41.07
N ASN A 518 -24.09 -25.16 40.78
CA ASN A 518 -25.47 -25.47 41.15
C ASN A 518 -25.95 -26.57 40.19
N SER A 519 -25.96 -27.79 40.69
CA SER A 519 -26.45 -28.98 40.00
C SER A 519 -27.87 -28.75 39.47
N THR A 520 -28.02 -28.46 38.17
CA THR A 520 -29.21 -28.79 37.35
C THR A 520 -29.18 -28.31 35.89
N GLN A 521 -28.20 -27.50 35.42
CA GLN A 521 -28.23 -27.01 34.01
C GLN A 521 -27.00 -27.28 33.13
N PHE A 522 -25.91 -27.83 33.67
CA PHE A 522 -24.71 -28.20 32.87
C PHE A 522 -24.35 -29.70 32.94
N ALA A 523 -25.28 -30.53 33.41
CA ALA A 523 -25.04 -31.94 33.73
C ALA A 523 -25.19 -32.90 32.54
N THR A 524 -24.73 -32.53 31.33
CA THR A 524 -24.70 -33.48 30.21
C THR A 524 -23.33 -33.74 29.57
N ASP A 525 -22.24 -33.05 29.91
CA ASP A 525 -20.92 -33.42 29.34
C ASP A 525 -19.68 -33.22 30.22
N VAL A 526 -19.80 -32.69 31.45
CA VAL A 526 -18.63 -32.55 32.34
C VAL A 526 -18.48 -33.83 33.17
N ASN A 527 -17.79 -34.81 32.60
CA ASN A 527 -17.17 -35.84 33.43
C ASN A 527 -16.23 -35.14 34.44
N LEU A 528 -16.50 -35.35 35.73
CA LEU A 528 -15.69 -34.97 36.89
C LEU A 528 -14.33 -35.72 36.90
N HIS A 529 -13.58 -35.67 35.81
CA HIS A 529 -12.20 -36.18 35.79
C HIS A 529 -11.30 -35.12 36.42
N LYS A 530 -10.35 -35.56 37.23
CA LYS A 530 -9.32 -34.70 37.80
C LYS A 530 -8.33 -34.34 36.69
N GLU A 531 -7.88 -33.09 36.63
CA GLU A 531 -6.83 -32.69 35.69
C GLU A 531 -5.59 -33.56 35.87
N GLU A 532 -5.10 -34.15 34.78
CA GLU A 532 -3.84 -34.89 34.76
C GLU A 532 -2.75 -34.03 34.13
N THR A 533 -1.62 -33.91 34.84
CA THR A 533 -0.48 -33.12 34.40
C THR A 533 0.16 -33.70 33.15
N ALA A 534 0.76 -32.82 32.34
CA ALA A 534 1.50 -33.23 31.16
C ALA A 534 2.78 -34.00 31.57
N THR A 535 3.06 -35.10 30.88
CA THR A 535 4.26 -35.94 31.08
C THR A 535 5.11 -35.96 29.81
N ALA A 536 6.26 -36.63 29.83
CA ALA A 536 7.16 -36.68 28.67
C ALA A 536 6.50 -37.23 27.39
N THR A 537 5.50 -38.10 27.52
CA THR A 537 4.84 -38.78 26.40
C THR A 537 3.37 -38.40 26.21
N SER A 538 2.72 -37.83 27.22
CA SER A 538 1.31 -37.42 27.15
C SER A 538 1.16 -35.94 27.46
N ILE A 539 0.26 -35.27 26.74
CA ILE A 539 -0.09 -33.85 27.00
C ILE A 539 -0.92 -33.66 28.28
N GLY A 540 -1.34 -34.75 28.93
CA GLY A 540 -2.26 -34.71 30.07
C GLY A 540 -3.73 -34.64 29.62
N SER A 541 -4.63 -34.52 30.58
CA SER A 541 -6.08 -34.45 30.32
C SER A 541 -6.68 -33.20 30.98
N CYS A 542 -7.45 -32.44 30.19
CA CYS A 542 -8.19 -31.28 30.67
C CYS A 542 -9.62 -31.69 31.04
N PRO A 543 -10.11 -31.32 32.23
CA PRO A 543 -11.47 -31.62 32.65
C PRO A 543 -12.53 -30.68 32.03
N GLY A 544 -12.11 -29.65 31.31
CA GLY A 544 -12.98 -28.67 30.66
C GLY A 544 -12.58 -28.37 29.22
N GLU A 545 -13.01 -27.22 28.72
CA GLU A 545 -12.73 -26.79 27.35
C GLU A 545 -11.22 -26.62 27.11
N ILE A 546 -10.75 -27.17 25.98
CA ILE A 546 -9.38 -26.99 25.49
C ILE A 546 -9.38 -25.78 24.56
N ILE A 547 -8.68 -24.72 24.97
CA ILE A 547 -8.76 -23.43 24.27
C ILE A 547 -7.64 -23.34 23.21
N PRO A 548 -7.96 -23.03 21.94
CA PRO A 548 -6.94 -22.83 20.92
C PRO A 548 -6.30 -21.44 21.02
N PHE A 549 -4.97 -21.43 20.88
CA PHE A 549 -4.14 -20.23 20.80
C PHE A 549 -3.62 -20.14 19.37
N HIS A 550 -3.95 -19.06 18.68
CA HIS A 550 -3.60 -18.88 17.28
C HIS A 550 -2.49 -17.84 17.13
N VAL A 551 -1.50 -18.16 16.30
CA VAL A 551 -0.43 -17.24 15.91
C VAL A 551 -0.19 -17.38 14.43
N TYR A 552 0.08 -16.27 13.76
CA TYR A 552 0.49 -16.26 12.35
C TYR A 552 2.00 -16.05 12.22
N TRP A 553 2.63 -16.77 11.28
CA TRP A 553 4.03 -16.62 10.96
C TRP A 553 4.32 -16.76 9.47
N THR A 554 5.28 -15.98 8.99
CA THR A 554 5.80 -16.08 7.63
C THR A 554 7.33 -15.99 7.65
N GLY A 555 7.99 -16.84 6.87
CA GLY A 555 9.44 -16.99 6.85
C GLY A 555 10.00 -18.05 7.81
N PRO A 556 11.34 -18.18 7.90
CA PRO A 556 11.99 -19.16 8.77
C PRO A 556 11.75 -18.86 10.25
N ALA A 557 11.87 -19.87 11.11
CA ALA A 557 11.82 -19.65 12.55
C ALA A 557 12.99 -18.76 12.98
N THR A 558 12.73 -17.86 13.93
CA THR A 558 13.72 -16.91 14.46
C THR A 558 13.75 -17.00 15.97
N TRP A 559 14.62 -16.23 16.61
CA TRP A 559 14.59 -16.09 18.07
C TRP A 559 13.23 -15.65 18.63
N ARG A 560 12.45 -14.86 17.86
CA ARG A 560 11.11 -14.39 18.27
C ARG A 560 10.13 -15.55 18.38
N PHE A 561 10.19 -16.42 17.38
CA PHE A 561 9.46 -17.67 17.36
C PHE A 561 9.81 -18.52 18.58
N GLU A 562 11.11 -18.72 18.84
CA GLU A 562 11.60 -19.49 19.99
C GLU A 562 11.13 -18.88 21.31
N LEU A 563 11.21 -17.55 21.46
CA LEU A 563 10.81 -16.81 22.65
C LEU A 563 9.31 -16.95 22.92
N PHE A 564 8.46 -16.77 21.90
CA PHE A 564 7.01 -16.91 22.02
C PHE A 564 6.62 -18.32 22.45
N VAL A 565 7.11 -19.35 21.73
CA VAL A 565 6.77 -20.75 22.01
C VAL A 565 7.18 -21.14 23.42
N LYS A 566 8.39 -20.77 23.85
CA LYS A 566 8.86 -21.03 25.20
C LYS A 566 8.07 -20.26 26.25
N ALA A 567 7.66 -19.02 25.99
CA ALA A 567 6.80 -18.26 26.90
C ALA A 567 5.42 -18.90 27.07
N TYR A 568 4.82 -19.38 25.98
CA TYR A 568 3.59 -20.16 26.02
C TYR A 568 3.73 -21.41 26.89
N LEU A 569 4.76 -22.22 26.65
CA LEU A 569 5.02 -23.45 27.41
C LEU A 569 5.36 -23.20 28.89
N TYR A 570 5.98 -22.05 29.19
CA TYR A 570 6.35 -21.67 30.54
C TYR A 570 5.15 -21.22 31.39
N THR A 571 4.12 -20.64 30.77
CA THR A 571 3.04 -19.94 31.49
C THR A 571 1.68 -20.64 31.41
N GLN A 572 1.31 -21.21 30.26
CA GLN A 572 -0.06 -21.70 30.03
C GLN A 572 -0.30 -23.08 30.66
N ASN A 573 -1.56 -23.36 30.99
CA ASN A 573 -2.00 -24.71 31.36
C ASN A 573 -2.01 -25.61 30.10
N LEU A 574 -0.98 -26.45 29.94
CA LEU A 574 -0.78 -27.26 28.73
C LEU A 574 -1.87 -28.31 28.48
N PRO A 575 -2.33 -29.10 29.47
CA PRO A 575 -3.47 -29.99 29.28
C PRO A 575 -4.69 -29.27 28.66
N CYS A 576 -4.94 -28.03 29.07
CA CYS A 576 -6.13 -27.25 28.70
C CYS A 576 -5.94 -26.18 27.60
N SER A 577 -4.79 -26.16 26.92
CA SER A 577 -4.54 -25.22 25.82
C SER A 577 -3.86 -25.90 24.63
N ARG A 578 -4.05 -25.38 23.42
CA ARG A 578 -3.37 -25.90 22.21
C ARG A 578 -2.84 -24.75 21.37
N LEU A 579 -1.54 -24.76 21.09
CA LEU A 579 -0.92 -23.74 20.25
C LEU A 579 -1.00 -24.13 18.77
N TRP A 580 -1.69 -23.32 17.97
CA TRP A 580 -1.79 -23.45 16.53
C TRP A 580 -1.01 -22.33 15.85
N ILE A 581 0.01 -22.72 15.10
CA ILE A 581 0.87 -21.80 14.37
C ILE A 581 0.52 -21.91 12.89
N TRP A 582 -0.06 -20.84 12.36
CA TRP A 582 -0.46 -20.71 10.96
C TRP A 582 0.72 -20.18 10.15
N VAL A 583 1.26 -21.02 9.27
CA VAL A 583 2.43 -20.71 8.43
C VAL A 583 1.97 -20.37 7.02
N ASP A 584 2.37 -19.20 6.52
CA ASP A 584 1.99 -18.66 5.21
C ASP A 584 2.49 -19.52 4.04
N GLU A 585 1.58 -20.27 3.40
CA GLU A 585 1.88 -21.04 2.19
C GLU A 585 1.57 -20.29 0.89
N ASP A 586 0.74 -19.24 0.95
CA ASP A 586 0.42 -18.43 -0.23
C ASP A 586 1.65 -17.63 -0.70
N LEU A 587 2.40 -17.04 0.24
CA LEU A 587 3.63 -16.31 -0.06
C LEU A 587 4.83 -17.26 -0.28
N HIS A 588 4.84 -18.38 0.46
CA HIS A 588 5.94 -19.34 0.47
C HIS A 588 5.42 -20.78 0.33
N PRO A 589 5.17 -21.25 -0.91
CA PRO A 589 4.67 -22.60 -1.15
C PRO A 589 5.56 -23.67 -0.51
N GLY A 590 4.96 -24.58 0.28
CA GLY A 590 5.68 -25.62 1.01
C GLY A 590 6.39 -25.15 2.29
N ALA A 591 6.09 -23.95 2.79
CA ALA A 591 6.69 -23.43 4.01
C ALA A 591 6.47 -24.31 5.25
N VAL A 592 5.33 -25.01 5.35
CA VAL A 592 5.09 -25.97 6.45
C VAL A 592 6.10 -27.12 6.38
N ASP A 593 6.30 -27.72 5.21
CA ASP A 593 7.25 -28.82 5.03
C ASP A 593 8.69 -28.37 5.32
N ILE A 594 9.06 -27.17 4.86
CA ILE A 594 10.36 -26.57 5.14
C ILE A 594 10.54 -26.37 6.65
N MET A 595 9.54 -25.82 7.33
CA MET A 595 9.59 -25.60 8.78
C MET A 595 9.72 -26.92 9.55
N LEU A 596 8.97 -27.95 9.18
CA LEU A 596 9.00 -29.25 9.85
C LEU A 596 10.28 -30.06 9.55
N CYS A 597 10.84 -29.96 8.34
CA CYS A 597 11.91 -30.86 7.89
C CYS A 597 13.30 -30.23 7.84
N SER A 598 13.39 -28.92 7.63
CA SER A 598 14.64 -28.25 7.26
C SER A 598 15.02 -27.09 8.19
N ASP A 599 14.07 -26.53 8.94
CA ASP A 599 14.35 -25.37 9.80
C ASP A 599 15.12 -25.78 11.07
N PRO A 600 16.35 -25.25 11.27
CA PRO A 600 17.23 -25.67 12.36
C PRO A 600 16.76 -25.20 13.74
N ILE A 601 16.05 -24.07 13.82
CA ILE A 601 15.50 -23.54 15.08
C ILE A 601 14.24 -24.33 15.43
N PHE A 602 13.36 -24.55 14.45
CA PHE A 602 12.12 -25.28 14.67
C PHE A 602 12.35 -26.77 14.99
N ALA A 603 13.41 -27.38 14.46
CA ALA A 603 13.76 -28.78 14.73
C ALA A 603 13.79 -29.15 16.23
N ARG A 604 14.05 -28.16 17.10
CA ARG A 604 14.08 -28.32 18.57
C ARG A 604 12.71 -28.55 19.20
N PHE A 605 11.64 -28.14 18.51
CA PHE A 605 10.26 -28.23 18.98
C PHE A 605 9.51 -29.43 18.39
N LEU A 606 10.13 -30.20 17.47
CA LEU A 606 9.52 -31.40 16.89
C LEU A 606 8.98 -32.39 17.93
N PRO A 607 9.65 -32.66 19.07
CA PRO A 607 9.07 -33.53 20.11
C PRO A 607 7.72 -33.04 20.65
N LEU A 608 7.53 -31.71 20.74
CA LEU A 608 6.27 -31.10 21.19
C LEU A 608 5.19 -31.13 20.10
N VAL A 609 5.59 -31.07 18.83
CA VAL A 609 4.68 -31.31 17.70
C VAL A 609 4.17 -32.75 17.71
N HIS A 610 5.08 -33.72 17.91
CA HIS A 610 4.72 -35.13 17.97
C HIS A 610 3.85 -35.47 19.20
N ARG A 611 4.09 -34.82 20.34
CA ARG A 611 3.24 -34.97 21.55
C ARG A 611 1.87 -34.30 21.40
N GLY A 612 1.77 -33.27 20.55
CA GLY A 612 0.53 -32.56 20.25
C GLY A 612 0.35 -31.22 20.98
N ASP A 613 1.40 -30.67 21.59
CA ASP A 613 1.36 -29.34 22.22
C ASP A 613 1.28 -28.22 21.18
N ILE A 614 1.99 -28.42 20.07
CA ILE A 614 2.12 -27.45 18.97
C ILE A 614 1.56 -28.09 17.71
N THR A 615 0.64 -27.40 17.06
CA THR A 615 0.10 -27.78 15.76
C THR A 615 0.51 -26.76 14.72
N ILE A 616 1.31 -27.18 13.74
CA ILE A 616 1.61 -26.35 12.57
C ILE A 616 0.46 -26.51 11.57
N LYS A 617 -0.09 -25.38 11.11
CA LYS A 617 -1.20 -25.31 10.17
C LYS A 617 -0.75 -24.55 8.92
N PRO A 618 -1.03 -25.04 7.70
CA PRO A 618 -0.83 -24.22 6.51
C PRO A 618 -1.86 -23.09 6.50
N TRP A 619 -1.40 -21.88 6.18
CA TRP A 619 -2.26 -20.76 5.90
C TRP A 619 -2.32 -20.54 4.38
N THR A 620 -3.51 -20.76 3.85
CA THR A 620 -3.91 -20.37 2.49
C THR A 620 -5.18 -19.57 2.62
N PHE A 621 -5.24 -18.41 1.99
CA PHE A 621 -6.36 -17.51 2.13
C PHE A 621 -7.65 -18.17 1.61
N PRO A 622 -8.69 -18.29 2.45
CA PRO A 622 -9.90 -18.98 2.03
C PRO A 622 -10.62 -18.17 0.96
N THR A 623 -11.11 -18.83 -0.09
CA THR A 623 -11.97 -18.20 -1.12
C THR A 623 -13.40 -18.01 -0.62
N ARG A 624 -13.83 -18.86 0.32
CA ARG A 624 -15.15 -18.84 0.96
C ARG A 624 -15.02 -19.10 2.46
N ILE A 625 -15.72 -18.30 3.26
CA ILE A 625 -15.79 -18.49 4.72
C ILE A 625 -17.26 -18.74 5.10
N PRO A 626 -17.59 -19.83 5.83
CA PRO A 626 -18.96 -20.08 6.27
C PRO A 626 -19.44 -18.99 7.24
N VAL A 627 -20.72 -18.62 7.14
CA VAL A 627 -21.35 -17.58 7.99
C VAL A 627 -22.71 -18.07 8.50
N PRO A 628 -23.14 -17.76 9.74
CA PRO A 628 -24.45 -18.14 10.24
C PRO A 628 -25.64 -17.67 9.38
N LYS A 629 -26.69 -18.49 9.28
CA LYS A 629 -27.90 -18.16 8.49
C LYS A 629 -28.67 -16.94 9.03
N HIS A 630 -28.65 -16.70 10.35
CA HIS A 630 -29.41 -15.65 11.01
C HIS A 630 -28.87 -14.23 10.76
N THR A 631 -27.66 -14.09 10.21
CA THR A 631 -27.03 -12.78 9.96
C THR A 631 -27.58 -12.05 8.74
N ILE A 632 -28.50 -12.68 7.99
CA ILE A 632 -29.19 -12.10 6.84
C ILE A 632 -30.34 -11.18 7.29
N ALA A 633 -30.92 -11.40 8.49
CA ALA A 633 -32.17 -10.76 8.91
C ALA A 633 -32.01 -9.33 9.46
N ASN A 634 -30.90 -9.00 10.14
CA ASN A 634 -30.84 -7.77 10.96
C ASN A 634 -30.11 -6.58 10.29
N ASN A 635 -29.31 -6.81 9.24
CA ASN A 635 -28.58 -5.74 8.54
C ASN A 635 -29.02 -5.55 7.08
N ALA A 636 -30.07 -6.26 6.66
CA ALA A 636 -30.71 -6.06 5.36
C ALA A 636 -31.67 -4.86 5.43
N THR A 637 -31.14 -3.66 5.63
CA THR A 637 -31.84 -2.44 5.23
C THR A 637 -31.86 -2.36 3.70
N GLY A 638 -32.74 -3.15 3.09
CA GLY A 638 -33.57 -2.77 1.95
C GLY A 638 -32.96 -2.41 0.58
N LEU A 639 -31.65 -2.41 0.35
CA LEU A 639 -31.10 -2.01 -0.97
C LEU A 639 -30.17 -3.07 -1.59
N TYR A 640 -30.60 -3.56 -2.76
CA TYR A 640 -29.94 -4.48 -3.70
C TYR A 640 -29.91 -5.96 -3.31
N ILE A 641 -31.09 -6.58 -3.21
CA ILE A 641 -31.26 -8.00 -3.52
C ILE A 641 -31.60 -8.09 -5.02
N THR A 642 -30.59 -8.07 -5.87
CA THR A 642 -30.75 -8.53 -7.26
C THR A 642 -29.90 -9.78 -7.41
N PRO A 643 -30.50 -10.98 -7.34
CA PRO A 643 -29.75 -12.21 -7.52
C PRO A 643 -29.11 -12.19 -8.93
N HIS A 644 -27.79 -12.17 -8.99
CA HIS A 644 -27.06 -12.53 -10.20
C HIS A 644 -26.82 -14.03 -10.15
N SER A 645 -27.44 -14.77 -11.06
CA SER A 645 -27.11 -16.17 -11.30
C SER A 645 -25.73 -16.20 -11.98
N SER A 646 -24.73 -16.75 -11.31
CA SER A 646 -23.49 -17.13 -12.00
C SER A 646 -23.80 -18.39 -12.82
N THR A 647 -23.41 -18.42 -14.09
CA THR A 647 -23.72 -19.51 -15.03
C THR A 647 -22.78 -20.71 -14.91
N THR A 648 -21.88 -20.76 -13.92
CA THR A 648 -20.81 -21.77 -13.84
C THR A 648 -20.73 -22.55 -12.53
N SER A 649 -21.42 -22.13 -11.47
CA SER A 649 -21.67 -22.93 -10.26
C SER A 649 -23.14 -22.72 -9.85
N ASN A 650 -23.82 -23.73 -9.32
CA ASN A 650 -25.22 -23.64 -8.84
C ASN A 650 -25.38 -22.72 -7.60
N GLU A 651 -24.55 -21.70 -7.45
CA GLU A 651 -24.49 -20.80 -6.30
C GLU A 651 -25.19 -19.48 -6.63
N THR A 652 -25.91 -18.91 -5.66
CA THR A 652 -26.63 -17.64 -5.82
C THR A 652 -26.03 -16.57 -4.92
N PHE A 653 -25.65 -15.42 -5.47
CA PHE A 653 -25.20 -14.27 -4.68
C PHE A 653 -26.39 -13.54 -4.05
N ILE A 654 -26.39 -13.36 -2.73
CA ILE A 654 -27.36 -12.50 -2.02
C ILE A 654 -26.91 -11.03 -2.07
N SER A 655 -25.62 -10.81 -1.88
CA SER A 655 -24.95 -9.51 -1.95
C SER A 655 -23.56 -9.69 -2.59
N PRO A 656 -22.85 -8.61 -2.98
CA PRO A 656 -21.52 -8.72 -3.60
C PRO A 656 -20.53 -9.57 -2.80
N GLU A 657 -20.69 -9.60 -1.47
CA GLU A 657 -19.86 -10.39 -0.56
C GLU A 657 -20.50 -11.71 -0.09
N LEU A 658 -21.81 -11.93 -0.20
CA LEU A 658 -22.48 -13.13 0.32
C LEU A 658 -22.96 -14.10 -0.76
N LEU A 659 -22.57 -15.36 -0.60
CA LEU A 659 -22.90 -16.51 -1.42
C LEU A 659 -23.86 -17.46 -0.70
N LEU A 660 -24.79 -18.06 -1.45
CA LEU A 660 -25.56 -19.22 -1.04
C LEU A 660 -25.20 -20.42 -1.91
N ASP A 661 -24.86 -21.53 -1.26
CA ASP A 661 -24.72 -22.85 -1.87
C ASP A 661 -26.12 -23.49 -2.10
N PRO A 662 -26.30 -24.48 -3.01
CA PRO A 662 -27.57 -25.19 -3.21
C PRO A 662 -28.20 -25.77 -1.94
N ASN A 663 -27.38 -26.07 -0.93
CA ASN A 663 -27.83 -26.55 0.38
C ASN A 663 -28.34 -25.42 1.31
N ASN A 664 -28.51 -24.21 0.79
CA ASN A 664 -28.95 -23.02 1.52
C ASN A 664 -28.01 -22.69 2.70
N ASN A 665 -26.70 -22.89 2.50
CA ASN A 665 -25.65 -22.49 3.42
C ASN A 665 -25.03 -21.18 2.95
N THR A 666 -24.79 -20.27 3.89
CA THR A 666 -24.30 -18.92 3.61
C THR A 666 -22.78 -18.88 3.74
N TYR A 667 -22.12 -18.29 2.74
CA TYR A 667 -20.68 -18.08 2.72
C TYR A 667 -20.37 -16.61 2.44
N LEU A 668 -19.27 -16.12 3.00
CA LEU A 668 -18.64 -14.87 2.63
C LEU A 668 -17.63 -15.15 1.53
N ALA A 669 -17.82 -14.55 0.36
CA ALA A 669 -16.88 -14.59 -0.75
C ALA A 669 -15.71 -13.64 -0.46
N ILE A 670 -14.48 -14.13 -0.60
CA ILE A 670 -13.30 -13.30 -0.52
C ILE A 670 -12.84 -12.97 -1.96
N PRO A 671 -12.65 -11.68 -2.30
CA PRO A 671 -12.21 -11.30 -3.63
C PRO A 671 -10.79 -11.83 -3.92
N PRO A 672 -10.50 -12.30 -5.14
CA PRO A 672 -9.24 -12.97 -5.50
C PRO A 672 -8.02 -12.05 -5.57
N THR A 673 -8.18 -10.73 -5.37
CA THR A 673 -7.11 -9.73 -5.45
C THR A 673 -6.25 -9.72 -4.19
N LEU A 674 -5.59 -10.85 -3.91
CA LEU A 674 -4.78 -11.06 -2.71
C LEU A 674 -3.29 -10.68 -2.89
N GLY A 675 -2.81 -10.68 -4.14
CA GLY A 675 -1.37 -10.50 -4.47
C GLY A 675 -0.78 -9.11 -4.20
N SER A 676 -1.48 -8.22 -3.49
CA SER A 676 -1.00 -6.89 -3.12
C SER A 676 -0.96 -6.63 -1.61
N LEU A 677 -1.32 -7.60 -0.77
CA LEU A 677 -1.33 -7.42 0.68
C LEU A 677 0.08 -7.61 1.26
N THR A 678 0.46 -6.77 2.22
CA THR A 678 1.70 -6.95 2.97
C THR A 678 1.53 -8.05 4.03
N PRO A 679 2.62 -8.66 4.54
CA PRO A 679 2.54 -9.65 5.62
C PRO A 679 1.76 -9.17 6.85
N VAL A 680 1.86 -7.89 7.19
CA VAL A 680 1.10 -7.28 8.30
C VAL A 680 -0.39 -7.26 7.99
N GLN A 681 -0.79 -6.89 6.77
CA GLN A 681 -2.19 -6.91 6.35
C GLN A 681 -2.77 -8.32 6.28
N ILE A 682 -1.94 -9.30 5.93
CA ILE A 682 -2.33 -10.72 5.96
C ILE A 682 -2.56 -11.14 7.42
N SER A 683 -1.62 -10.84 8.33
CA SER A 683 -1.76 -11.10 9.78
C SER A 683 -3.05 -10.49 10.37
N ASP A 684 -3.34 -9.23 10.03
CA ASP A 684 -4.57 -8.54 10.41
C ASP A 684 -5.82 -9.29 9.93
N ALA A 685 -5.81 -9.88 8.74
CA ALA A 685 -6.94 -10.66 8.24
C ALA A 685 -7.03 -12.06 8.88
N VAL A 686 -5.87 -12.74 9.02
CA VAL A 686 -5.76 -14.09 9.60
C VAL A 686 -6.47 -14.12 10.95
N ARG A 687 -6.16 -13.18 11.85
CA ARG A 687 -6.70 -13.17 13.22
C ARG A 687 -8.23 -13.18 13.27
N PHE A 688 -8.93 -12.37 12.45
CA PHE A 688 -10.39 -12.38 12.45
C PHE A 688 -10.98 -13.62 11.78
N ILE A 689 -10.32 -14.14 10.73
CA ILE A 689 -10.77 -15.34 10.02
C ILE A 689 -10.63 -16.58 10.90
N VAL A 690 -9.45 -16.81 11.48
CA VAL A 690 -9.19 -18.01 12.30
C VAL A 690 -10.03 -18.01 13.56
N LEU A 691 -10.20 -16.85 14.21
CA LEU A 691 -11.05 -16.74 15.39
C LEU A 691 -12.54 -16.94 15.05
N HIS A 692 -13.00 -16.46 13.89
CA HIS A 692 -14.36 -16.75 13.46
C HIS A 692 -14.59 -18.25 13.23
N LEU A 693 -13.60 -18.95 12.69
CA LEU A 693 -13.68 -20.39 12.39
C LEU A 693 -13.50 -21.29 13.62
N HIS A 694 -12.62 -20.91 14.54
CA HIS A 694 -12.12 -21.80 15.58
C HIS A 694 -12.27 -21.25 17.01
N GLY A 695 -12.57 -19.97 17.17
CA GLY A 695 -12.68 -19.33 18.48
C GLY A 695 -11.33 -19.19 19.19
N GLY A 696 -11.35 -19.03 20.51
CA GLY A 696 -10.14 -18.91 21.31
C GLY A 696 -9.49 -17.53 21.23
N ILE A 697 -8.15 -17.50 21.23
CA ILE A 697 -7.36 -16.26 21.25
C ILE A 697 -6.36 -16.23 20.10
N TYR A 698 -6.18 -15.05 19.52
CA TYR A 698 -5.09 -14.76 18.60
C TYR A 698 -4.06 -13.88 19.30
N LEU A 699 -2.79 -14.19 19.08
CA LEU A 699 -1.64 -13.48 19.61
C LEU A 699 -0.64 -13.20 18.47
N ASP A 700 -0.16 -11.97 18.36
CA ASP A 700 1.00 -11.69 17.50
C ASP A 700 2.26 -12.37 18.07
N MET A 701 3.17 -12.78 17.17
CA MET A 701 4.38 -13.53 17.56
C MET A 701 5.34 -12.75 18.46
N ASP A 702 5.22 -11.43 18.50
CA ASP A 702 6.02 -10.54 19.35
C ASP A 702 5.38 -10.28 20.73
N VAL A 703 4.41 -11.08 21.14
CA VAL A 703 3.83 -11.07 22.48
C VAL A 703 4.57 -12.04 23.41
N LEU A 704 5.09 -11.53 24.53
CA LEU A 704 5.64 -12.36 25.62
C LEU A 704 4.56 -12.64 26.66
N LEU A 705 4.14 -13.91 26.77
CA LEU A 705 3.18 -14.34 27.80
C LEU A 705 3.83 -14.37 29.19
N LEU A 706 3.18 -13.76 30.17
CA LEU A 706 3.64 -13.64 31.56
C LEU A 706 2.77 -14.41 32.55
N ARG A 707 1.53 -14.73 32.17
CA ARG A 707 0.52 -15.36 33.03
C ARG A 707 -0.37 -16.32 32.24
N ASP A 708 -1.01 -17.26 32.94
CA ASP A 708 -2.06 -18.11 32.41
C ASP A 708 -3.25 -17.28 31.90
N MET A 709 -3.55 -17.39 30.61
CA MET A 709 -4.65 -16.68 29.95
C MET A 709 -6.00 -17.36 30.18
N ARG A 710 -6.03 -18.61 30.65
CA ARG A 710 -7.27 -19.40 30.79
C ARG A 710 -8.39 -18.66 31.54
N PRO A 711 -8.14 -17.97 32.68
CA PRO A 711 -9.20 -17.24 33.37
C PRO A 711 -9.87 -16.14 32.53
N LEU A 712 -9.14 -15.51 31.61
CA LEU A 712 -9.69 -14.50 30.69
C LEU A 712 -10.48 -15.13 29.53
N LEU A 713 -10.18 -16.37 29.16
CA LEU A 713 -10.73 -17.03 27.98
C LEU A 713 -11.97 -17.88 28.28
N LEU A 714 -12.05 -18.48 29.45
CA LEU A 714 -13.20 -19.30 29.86
C LEU A 714 -14.57 -18.59 29.85
N PRO A 715 -14.70 -17.30 30.23
CA PRO A 715 -15.98 -16.60 30.13
C PRO A 715 -16.57 -16.54 28.71
N SER A 716 -15.79 -16.83 27.66
CA SER A 716 -16.18 -16.67 26.26
C SER A 716 -16.67 -15.25 25.92
N GLN A 717 -16.31 -14.25 26.74
CA GLN A 717 -16.56 -12.84 26.45
C GLN A 717 -15.46 -12.34 25.52
N ALA A 718 -15.86 -11.72 24.41
CA ALA A 718 -14.92 -11.17 23.44
C ALA A 718 -14.15 -9.98 24.03
N PHE A 719 -12.84 -9.95 23.81
CA PHE A 719 -12.00 -8.82 24.22
C PHE A 719 -10.84 -8.60 23.24
N ALA A 720 -10.31 -7.39 23.24
CA ALA A 720 -9.06 -7.05 22.57
C ALA A 720 -8.25 -6.08 23.43
N GLU A 721 -6.95 -6.04 23.18
CA GLU A 721 -6.05 -5.06 23.78
C GLU A 721 -6.42 -3.64 23.31
N GLN A 722 -6.19 -2.65 24.17
CA GLN A 722 -6.30 -1.23 23.84
C GLN A 722 -5.05 -0.71 23.13
N TRP A 723 -5.21 0.25 22.23
CA TRP A 723 -4.09 1.01 21.67
C TRP A 723 -3.73 2.19 22.58
N VAL A 724 -2.43 2.44 22.77
CA VAL A 724 -1.87 3.31 23.85
C VAL A 724 -2.01 4.83 23.63
N GLU A 725 -3.12 5.29 23.06
CA GLU A 725 -3.46 6.71 23.05
C GLU A 725 -4.79 6.91 23.79
N ARG A 726 -4.88 7.96 24.62
CA ARG A 726 -6.17 8.48 25.09
C ARG A 726 -6.96 8.99 23.89
N CYS A 727 -7.55 8.06 23.17
CA CYS A 727 -8.16 8.23 21.87
C CYS A 727 -9.33 7.25 21.79
N PRO A 728 -10.32 7.54 20.93
CA PRO A 728 -11.72 7.23 21.13
C PRO A 728 -11.99 5.73 21.38
N PRO A 729 -13.17 5.36 21.86
CA PRO A 729 -13.67 3.98 22.04
C PRO A 729 -13.59 3.03 20.82
N SER A 730 -12.90 3.43 19.75
CA SER A 730 -12.48 2.65 18.58
C SER A 730 -10.99 2.23 18.59
N ALA A 731 -10.22 2.57 19.62
CA ALA A 731 -8.77 2.37 19.67
C ALA A 731 -8.37 0.95 20.12
N TYR A 732 -8.69 -0.07 19.33
CA TYR A 732 -8.27 -1.46 19.61
C TYR A 732 -6.88 -1.74 19.01
N ASN A 733 -6.02 -2.38 19.79
CA ASN A 733 -4.83 -3.10 19.34
C ASN A 733 -5.21 -4.58 19.25
N THR A 734 -5.25 -5.17 18.05
CA THR A 734 -5.63 -6.58 17.90
C THR A 734 -4.43 -7.52 17.82
N ALA A 735 -3.28 -7.09 18.34
CA ALA A 735 -2.14 -7.96 18.63
C ALA A 735 -2.53 -9.07 19.62
N ILE A 736 -3.42 -8.76 20.57
CA ILE A 736 -4.10 -9.73 21.42
C ILE A 736 -5.62 -9.55 21.26
N ILE A 737 -6.30 -10.57 20.75
CA ILE A 737 -7.75 -10.55 20.58
C ILE A 737 -8.35 -11.94 20.80
N SER A 738 -9.46 -12.00 21.53
CA SER A 738 -10.27 -13.20 21.74
C SER A 738 -11.67 -12.98 21.17
N LEU A 739 -12.13 -13.92 20.34
CA LEU A 739 -13.50 -13.90 19.80
C LEU A 739 -14.07 -15.31 19.85
N PRO A 740 -15.35 -15.48 20.26
CA PRO A 740 -16.02 -16.76 20.15
C PRO A 740 -16.25 -17.15 18.68
N ALA A 741 -16.03 -18.43 18.38
CA ALA A 741 -16.26 -18.99 17.06
C ALA A 741 -17.71 -18.77 16.61
N ASN A 742 -17.91 -18.49 15.32
CA ASN A 742 -19.23 -18.43 14.69
C ASN A 742 -20.25 -17.51 15.39
N SER A 743 -19.77 -16.50 16.13
CA SER A 743 -20.59 -15.55 16.88
C SER A 743 -21.14 -14.42 16.01
N SER A 744 -22.16 -13.71 16.52
CA SER A 744 -22.71 -12.50 15.88
C SER A 744 -21.64 -11.41 15.72
N LEU A 745 -20.76 -11.26 16.72
CA LEU A 745 -19.67 -10.30 16.71
C LEU A 745 -18.57 -10.70 15.71
N SER A 746 -18.04 -11.93 15.79
CA SER A 746 -17.00 -12.38 14.85
C SER A 746 -17.46 -12.28 13.39
N THR A 747 -18.71 -12.66 13.13
CA THR A 747 -19.33 -12.53 11.80
C THR A 747 -19.40 -11.08 11.35
N TYR A 748 -19.79 -10.17 12.25
CA TYR A 748 -19.90 -8.75 11.95
C TYR A 748 -18.54 -8.14 11.60
N LEU A 749 -17.51 -8.41 12.41
CA LEU A 749 -16.15 -7.92 12.18
C LEU A 749 -15.58 -8.49 10.86
N LEU A 750 -15.79 -9.78 10.62
CA LEU A 750 -15.38 -10.44 9.39
C LEU A 750 -16.02 -9.81 8.14
N ARG A 751 -17.35 -9.65 8.16
CA ARG A 751 -18.09 -9.00 7.06
C ARG A 751 -17.66 -7.55 6.86
N GLY A 752 -17.41 -6.83 7.95
CA GLY A 752 -16.90 -5.47 7.92
C GLY A 752 -15.59 -5.36 7.15
N GLY A 753 -14.58 -6.15 7.53
CA GLY A 753 -13.28 -6.15 6.87
C GLY A 753 -13.34 -6.52 5.38
N VAL A 754 -14.16 -7.50 5.01
CA VAL A 754 -14.37 -7.86 3.59
C VAL A 754 -15.07 -6.74 2.82
N ARG A 755 -16.15 -6.14 3.36
CA ARG A 755 -16.85 -5.01 2.73
C ARG A 755 -15.96 -3.78 2.53
N MET A 756 -14.95 -3.60 3.38
CA MET A 756 -13.96 -2.52 3.26
C MET A 756 -12.75 -2.90 2.39
N GLY A 757 -12.86 -3.96 1.59
CA GLY A 757 -11.83 -4.38 0.63
C GLY A 757 -10.64 -5.08 1.28
N MET A 758 -10.93 -6.02 2.19
CA MET A 758 -9.95 -6.77 2.98
C MET A 758 -9.17 -5.89 3.98
N ASN A 759 -9.81 -4.83 4.47
CA ASN A 759 -9.18 -3.94 5.44
C ASN A 759 -9.55 -4.33 6.87
N PHE A 760 -8.71 -5.17 7.45
CA PHE A 760 -8.83 -5.64 8.84
C PHE A 760 -7.99 -4.82 9.82
N HIS A 761 -7.48 -3.66 9.40
CA HIS A 761 -6.66 -2.83 10.27
C HIS A 761 -7.42 -2.50 11.57
N PRO A 762 -6.81 -2.67 12.76
CA PRO A 762 -7.49 -2.57 14.05
C PRO A 762 -8.27 -1.25 14.24
N LEU A 763 -7.66 -0.12 13.89
CA LEU A 763 -8.31 1.19 13.94
C LEU A 763 -9.54 1.33 13.02
N VAL A 764 -9.53 0.66 11.88
CA VAL A 764 -10.63 0.72 10.90
C VAL A 764 -11.81 -0.11 11.43
N ILE A 765 -11.53 -1.33 11.88
CA ILE A 765 -12.53 -2.20 12.49
C ILE A 765 -13.12 -1.57 13.76
N GLY A 766 -12.28 -1.04 14.64
CA GLY A 766 -12.73 -0.37 15.87
C GLY A 766 -13.62 0.84 15.58
N ARG A 767 -13.30 1.63 14.56
CA ARG A 767 -14.09 2.80 14.15
C ARG A 767 -15.44 2.40 13.57
N MET A 768 -15.48 1.32 12.79
CA MET A 768 -16.71 0.72 12.31
C MET A 768 -17.60 0.29 13.50
N MET A 769 -17.04 -0.39 14.50
CA MET A 769 -17.78 -0.76 15.71
C MET A 769 -18.35 0.45 16.44
N TRP A 770 -17.55 1.51 16.60
CA TRP A 770 -17.96 2.74 17.27
C TRP A 770 -19.10 3.46 16.56
N TRP A 771 -19.01 3.67 15.24
CA TRP A 771 -20.06 4.36 14.50
C TRP A 771 -21.38 3.60 14.41
N GLU A 772 -21.33 2.27 14.41
CA GLU A 772 -22.53 1.45 14.44
C GLU A 772 -23.07 1.21 15.86
N GLY A 773 -22.44 1.80 16.90
CA GLY A 773 -22.88 1.70 18.29
C GLY A 773 -22.71 0.29 18.89
N ARG A 774 -21.73 -0.47 18.40
CA ARG A 774 -21.45 -1.87 18.81
C ARG A 774 -20.11 -2.05 19.51
N ASN A 775 -19.42 -0.96 19.84
CA ASN A 775 -18.12 -0.98 20.51
C ASN A 775 -18.13 -1.65 21.90
N GLU A 776 -19.28 -1.74 22.57
CA GLU A 776 -19.39 -2.40 23.87
C GLU A 776 -19.37 -3.94 23.77
N GLU A 777 -19.60 -4.51 22.58
CA GLU A 777 -19.60 -5.96 22.37
C GLU A 777 -18.18 -6.58 22.38
N LEU A 778 -17.15 -5.79 22.09
CA LEU A 778 -15.74 -6.18 22.18
C LEU A 778 -15.11 -5.41 23.33
N ALA A 779 -14.91 -6.09 24.47
CA ALA A 779 -14.32 -5.47 25.65
C ALA A 779 -12.90 -5.00 25.34
N MET A 780 -12.56 -3.77 25.73
CA MET A 780 -11.26 -3.17 25.49
C MET A 780 -10.44 -3.21 26.79
N LEU A 781 -9.52 -4.15 26.89
CA LEU A 781 -8.67 -4.29 28.08
C LEU A 781 -7.51 -3.29 28.02
N GLN A 782 -7.30 -2.60 29.14
CA GLN A 782 -6.29 -1.54 29.28
C GLN A 782 -4.88 -2.06 29.03
N ASN A 783 -3.97 -1.17 28.60
CA ASN A 783 -2.58 -1.52 28.31
C ASN A 783 -1.87 -2.18 29.50
N ALA A 784 -2.21 -1.86 30.74
CA ALA A 784 -1.63 -2.51 31.92
C ALA A 784 -1.77 -4.04 31.92
N VAL A 785 -2.81 -4.57 31.26
CA VAL A 785 -3.07 -6.02 31.19
C VAL A 785 -2.10 -6.73 30.25
N PHE A 786 -1.73 -6.10 29.12
CA PHE A 786 -1.01 -6.77 28.02
C PHE A 786 0.24 -6.04 27.51
N ASP A 787 0.31 -4.73 27.68
CA ASP A 787 1.39 -3.87 27.22
C ASP A 787 1.66 -2.68 28.17
N PRO A 788 2.13 -2.95 29.39
CA PRO A 788 2.34 -1.92 30.41
C PRO A 788 3.42 -0.88 30.03
N LEU A 789 4.33 -1.21 29.11
CA LEU A 789 5.48 -0.37 28.79
C LEU A 789 5.13 0.89 27.99
N VAL A 790 4.23 0.79 27.00
CA VAL A 790 4.02 1.90 26.06
C VAL A 790 3.53 3.18 26.75
N THR A 791 2.85 3.03 27.90
CA THR A 791 2.37 4.17 28.69
C THR A 791 3.52 4.98 29.30
N ASN A 792 4.62 4.34 29.70
CA ASN A 792 5.81 5.02 30.22
C ASN A 792 6.51 5.88 29.15
N LEU A 793 6.50 5.40 27.90
CA LEU A 793 7.28 5.99 26.81
C LEU A 793 6.68 7.29 26.26
N ARG A 794 5.37 7.48 26.45
CA ARG A 794 4.63 8.56 25.78
C ARG A 794 4.39 9.79 26.66
N ARG A 795 4.64 9.75 27.98
CA ARG A 795 4.48 10.94 28.86
C ARG A 795 5.83 11.45 29.37
N LYS A 796 6.23 12.64 28.92
CA LYS A 796 7.37 13.37 29.49
C LYS A 796 6.94 14.06 30.80
N GLY A 797 7.54 13.67 31.93
CA GLY A 797 7.48 14.45 33.19
C GLY A 797 6.53 13.97 34.29
N SER A 798 6.18 12.67 34.36
CA SER A 798 5.60 12.08 35.58
C SER A 798 6.72 11.40 36.38
N ASP A 799 6.70 11.56 37.70
CA ASP A 799 7.66 10.93 38.62
C ASP A 799 7.35 9.45 38.92
N VAL A 800 6.21 8.94 38.43
CA VAL A 800 5.68 7.58 38.67
C VAL A 800 5.79 6.75 37.38
N CYS A 801 6.25 5.50 37.49
CA CYS A 801 6.53 4.60 36.37
C CYS A 801 6.29 3.11 36.73
N THR A 802 6.15 2.21 35.74
CA THR A 802 6.09 0.76 36.04
C THR A 802 7.47 0.21 36.43
N VAL A 803 7.51 -1.05 36.88
CA VAL A 803 8.77 -1.81 37.04
C VAL A 803 8.80 -2.93 35.98
N PRO A 804 9.80 -2.95 35.06
CA PRO A 804 10.83 -1.94 34.88
C PRO A 804 10.31 -0.61 34.35
N CYS A 805 11.02 0.46 34.68
CA CYS A 805 10.80 1.76 34.09
C CYS A 805 11.72 1.96 32.88
N HIS A 806 11.16 2.15 31.70
CA HIS A 806 11.94 2.29 30.46
C HIS A 806 11.47 3.50 29.66
N LYS A 807 12.45 4.26 29.13
CA LYS A 807 12.24 5.42 28.24
C LYS A 807 12.33 5.07 26.75
N ASN A 808 12.72 3.84 26.41
CA ASN A 808 12.66 3.31 25.06
C ASN A 808 12.37 1.79 25.07
N PHE A 809 11.82 1.27 23.97
CA PHE A 809 11.53 -0.15 23.80
C PHE A 809 12.78 -1.05 23.80
N LYS A 810 13.92 -0.48 23.39
CA LYS A 810 15.19 -1.21 23.31
C LYS A 810 15.74 -1.57 24.69
N SER A 811 15.42 -0.78 25.73
CA SER A 811 15.95 -0.92 27.09
C SER A 811 15.77 -2.32 27.68
N ALA A 812 14.69 -3.02 27.36
CA ALA A 812 14.45 -4.39 27.84
C ALA A 812 15.51 -5.40 27.36
N PHE A 813 16.18 -5.10 26.24
CA PHE A 813 17.23 -5.93 25.63
C PHE A 813 18.64 -5.49 26.02
N MET A 814 18.81 -4.31 26.60
CA MET A 814 20.13 -3.76 26.91
C MET A 814 20.56 -4.15 28.33
N ARG A 815 21.85 -4.42 28.49
CA ARG A 815 22.47 -4.60 29.80
C ARG A 815 22.42 -3.27 30.55
N VAL A 816 22.99 -2.24 29.96
CA VAL A 816 23.06 -0.87 30.52
C VAL A 816 21.93 -0.03 29.94
N VAL A 817 21.12 0.53 30.84
CA VAL A 817 20.15 1.58 30.50
C VAL A 817 20.79 2.94 30.82
N GLU A 818 20.42 3.99 30.08
CA GLU A 818 21.02 5.33 30.21
C GLU A 818 20.90 5.90 31.63
N GLU A 819 19.84 5.56 32.36
CA GLU A 819 19.60 5.98 33.74
C GLU A 819 19.21 4.78 34.62
N PRO A 820 20.18 4.03 35.20
CA PRO A 820 19.91 2.83 36.00
C PRO A 820 19.07 3.09 37.25
N GLU A 821 19.21 4.27 37.85
CA GLU A 821 18.42 4.68 39.02
C GLU A 821 16.94 4.86 38.68
N PHE A 822 16.65 5.29 37.45
CA PHE A 822 15.30 5.52 36.95
C PHE A 822 14.57 4.20 36.66
N GLU A 823 15.28 3.17 36.19
CA GLU A 823 14.71 1.82 35.95
C GLU A 823 13.94 1.25 37.15
N TRP A 824 14.41 1.59 38.35
CA TRP A 824 13.91 1.12 39.64
C TRP A 824 13.25 2.21 40.47
N SER A 825 12.77 3.29 39.84
CA SER A 825 12.20 4.45 40.54
C SER A 825 11.00 4.08 41.43
N ASN A 826 10.19 3.11 41.00
CA ASN A 826 8.98 2.63 41.68
C ASN A 826 9.13 1.24 42.30
N TYR A 827 10.35 0.83 42.63
CA TYR A 827 10.61 -0.42 43.33
C TYR A 827 10.86 -0.18 44.81
N ASP A 828 9.92 -0.63 45.65
CA ASP A 828 9.95 -0.42 47.11
C ASP A 828 10.80 -1.45 47.87
N GLY A 829 11.38 -2.43 47.17
CA GLY A 829 12.21 -3.47 47.79
C GLY A 829 13.67 -3.03 48.03
N PRO A 830 14.42 -3.78 48.87
CA PRO A 830 15.82 -3.48 49.12
C PRO A 830 16.65 -3.59 47.82
N ARG A 831 17.42 -2.53 47.52
CA ARG A 831 18.38 -2.52 46.41
C ARG A 831 19.64 -3.29 46.81
N ILE A 832 20.21 -4.03 45.86
CA ILE A 832 21.47 -4.77 46.06
C ILE A 832 22.62 -3.75 46.10
N ASP A 833 23.59 -3.98 46.99
CA ASP A 833 24.79 -3.15 47.13
C ASP A 833 25.65 -3.13 45.84
N ASP A 834 25.86 -1.91 45.31
CA ASP A 834 26.61 -1.60 44.09
C ASP A 834 28.11 -1.99 44.16
N THR A 835 28.63 -2.30 45.36
CA THR A 835 30.04 -2.63 45.60
C THR A 835 30.46 -4.03 45.13
N LEU A 836 29.51 -4.89 44.72
CA LEU A 836 29.77 -6.26 44.23
C LEU A 836 30.37 -6.32 42.80
N GLY A 837 30.63 -5.18 42.16
CA GLY A 837 31.40 -5.10 40.91
C GLY A 837 30.73 -5.70 39.66
N ARG A 838 29.46 -6.11 39.74
CA ARG A 838 28.65 -6.57 38.60
C ARG A 838 27.65 -5.49 38.23
N TRP A 839 28.07 -4.57 37.37
CA TRP A 839 27.18 -3.56 36.81
C TRP A 839 26.40 -4.09 35.59
N PRO A 840 25.10 -3.82 35.45
CA PRO A 840 24.25 -3.16 36.45
C PRO A 840 23.88 -4.11 37.59
N PRO A 841 23.72 -3.58 38.82
CA PRO A 841 23.23 -4.32 39.98
C PRO A 841 21.74 -4.59 39.73
N THR A 842 21.37 -5.84 39.45
CA THR A 842 20.04 -6.11 38.93
C THR A 842 19.24 -6.96 39.91
N ASN A 843 18.29 -6.31 40.59
CA ASN A 843 17.07 -6.98 41.09
C ASN A 843 16.19 -7.51 39.93
N ARG A 844 16.74 -7.64 38.71
CA ARG A 844 16.01 -8.12 37.53
C ARG A 844 15.70 -9.60 37.71
N THR A 845 14.44 -9.90 37.93
CA THR A 845 13.85 -11.24 38.06
C THR A 845 12.47 -11.20 37.42
N LEU A 846 11.94 -12.33 36.96
CA LEU A 846 10.57 -12.35 36.41
C LEU A 846 9.54 -11.84 37.43
N SER A 847 9.77 -12.07 38.73
CA SER A 847 8.88 -11.58 39.79
C SER A 847 8.72 -10.06 39.82
N ASN A 848 9.68 -9.32 39.26
CA ASN A 848 9.68 -7.86 39.22
C ASN A 848 9.35 -7.31 37.82
N PHE A 849 9.28 -8.16 36.79
CA PHE A 849 9.03 -7.73 35.42
C PHE A 849 7.53 -7.55 35.17
N PHE A 850 7.06 -6.29 35.16
CA PHE A 850 5.66 -5.90 34.97
C PHE A 850 4.68 -6.74 35.79
N ARG A 851 4.99 -6.89 37.08
CA ARG A 851 4.24 -7.75 38.00
C ARG A 851 2.74 -7.44 37.95
N GLY A 852 1.93 -8.46 37.66
CA GLY A 852 0.47 -8.37 37.52
C GLY A 852 -0.02 -8.45 36.07
N ALA A 853 0.80 -8.08 35.08
CA ALA A 853 0.43 -8.16 33.67
C ALA A 853 0.29 -9.61 33.18
N TRP A 854 -0.59 -9.83 32.20
CA TRP A 854 -0.76 -11.11 31.52
C TRP A 854 0.24 -11.32 30.38
N ALA A 855 0.64 -10.22 29.74
CA ALA A 855 1.57 -10.25 28.63
C ALA A 855 2.42 -8.98 28.58
N TYR A 856 3.41 -8.99 27.71
CA TYR A 856 4.22 -7.86 27.33
C TYR A 856 4.43 -7.86 25.81
N HIS A 857 3.97 -6.81 25.12
CA HIS A 857 4.15 -6.66 23.67
C HIS A 857 5.52 -6.07 23.32
N ILE A 858 6.29 -6.75 22.46
CA ILE A 858 7.64 -6.32 22.05
C ILE A 858 7.55 -5.41 20.82
N HIS A 859 7.79 -4.12 21.02
CA HIS A 859 7.67 -3.12 19.94
C HIS A 859 8.94 -2.91 19.13
N ASN A 860 8.88 -3.29 17.85
CA ASN A 860 9.83 -2.90 16.81
C ASN A 860 11.32 -3.23 17.10
N GLN A 861 11.60 -4.16 18.01
CA GLN A 861 12.95 -4.63 18.33
C GLN A 861 13.34 -5.88 17.52
N TRP A 862 13.01 -5.87 16.22
CA TRP A 862 13.11 -7.01 15.30
C TRP A 862 14.50 -7.66 15.23
N HIS A 863 15.55 -6.85 15.35
CA HIS A 863 16.96 -7.25 15.18
C HIS A 863 17.79 -7.06 16.45
N THR A 864 17.16 -6.76 17.58
CA THR A 864 17.88 -6.46 18.82
C THR A 864 18.09 -7.76 19.61
N SER A 865 19.34 -8.18 19.76
CA SER A 865 19.68 -9.34 20.58
C SER A 865 19.70 -8.97 22.08
N PRO A 866 19.19 -9.82 22.98
CA PRO A 866 19.32 -9.63 24.42
C PRO A 866 20.79 -9.61 24.86
N GLU A 867 21.23 -8.52 25.48
CA GLU A 867 22.54 -8.45 26.11
C GLU A 867 22.53 -9.24 27.43
N PRO A 868 23.67 -9.83 27.85
CA PRO A 868 23.77 -10.51 29.14
C PRO A 868 23.30 -9.62 30.28
N THR A 869 22.49 -10.16 31.20
CA THR A 869 21.86 -9.46 32.34
C THR A 869 20.78 -8.42 31.99
N SER A 870 20.38 -8.28 30.72
CA SER A 870 19.15 -7.55 30.34
C SER A 870 17.89 -8.26 30.85
N TRP A 871 16.73 -7.58 30.85
CA TRP A 871 15.46 -8.22 31.22
C TRP A 871 15.14 -9.43 30.34
N MET A 872 15.37 -9.30 29.03
CA MET A 872 15.18 -10.40 28.10
C MET A 872 16.13 -11.58 28.37
N ASP A 873 17.40 -11.33 28.68
CA ASP A 873 18.33 -12.40 29.09
C ASP A 873 17.87 -13.08 30.39
N VAL A 874 17.40 -12.33 31.39
CA VAL A 874 16.84 -12.88 32.64
C VAL A 874 15.62 -13.77 32.36
N ILE A 875 14.74 -13.38 31.44
CA ILE A 875 13.58 -14.16 31.02
C ILE A 875 14.01 -15.47 30.37
N THR A 876 14.93 -15.40 29.40
CA THR A 876 15.45 -16.60 28.72
C THR A 876 16.17 -17.55 29.68
N LEU A 877 16.90 -17.03 30.66
CA LEU A 877 17.56 -17.80 31.73
C LEU A 877 16.57 -18.55 32.63
N ALA A 878 15.42 -17.94 32.94
CA ALA A 878 14.39 -18.58 33.74
C ALA A 878 13.70 -19.71 32.98
N GLN A 879 13.32 -19.45 31.74
CA GLN A 879 12.71 -20.45 30.87
C GLN A 879 13.66 -21.63 30.61
N ASP A 880 14.93 -21.37 30.27
CA ASP A 880 15.93 -22.44 30.11
C ASP A 880 16.13 -23.25 31.40
N GLY A 881 16.11 -22.59 32.56
CA GLY A 881 16.21 -23.26 33.85
C GLY A 881 15.02 -24.16 34.14
N PHE A 882 13.81 -23.71 33.80
CA PHE A 882 12.56 -24.47 33.90
C PHE A 882 12.58 -25.71 33.01
N PHE A 883 12.89 -25.56 31.72
CA PHE A 883 12.97 -26.71 30.79
C PHE A 883 14.06 -27.72 31.14
N LYS A 884 15.11 -27.29 31.86
CA LYS A 884 16.15 -28.18 32.42
C LYS A 884 15.75 -28.85 33.74
N GLY A 885 14.60 -28.49 34.33
CA GLY A 885 14.17 -28.97 35.65
C GLY A 885 14.97 -28.38 36.82
N SER A 886 15.79 -27.36 36.58
CA SER A 886 16.63 -26.70 37.59
C SER A 886 15.93 -25.55 38.32
N ARG A 887 14.84 -25.03 37.74
CA ARG A 887 14.01 -23.93 38.24
C ARG A 887 12.54 -24.30 38.03
N THR A 888 11.64 -23.58 38.71
CA THR A 888 10.19 -23.70 38.48
C THR A 888 9.70 -22.61 37.54
N ASN A 889 8.46 -22.71 37.06
CA ASN A 889 7.82 -21.60 36.34
C ASN A 889 7.20 -20.55 37.31
N ALA A 890 6.49 -19.57 36.74
CA ALA A 890 5.79 -18.51 37.48
C ALA A 890 4.85 -19.02 38.58
N TYR A 891 4.34 -20.26 38.44
CA TYR A 891 3.39 -20.91 39.33
C TYR A 891 4.02 -21.92 40.30
N GLY A 892 5.36 -22.05 40.29
CA GLY A 892 6.06 -23.03 41.13
C GLY A 892 6.05 -24.46 40.58
N GLU A 893 5.65 -24.66 39.33
CA GLU A 893 5.59 -25.98 38.69
C GLU A 893 6.95 -26.35 38.08
N THR A 894 7.23 -27.65 37.96
CA THR A 894 8.43 -28.21 37.31
C THR A 894 8.11 -28.76 35.93
N TRP A 895 9.07 -28.66 34.99
CA TRP A 895 8.88 -29.21 33.64
C TRP A 895 8.98 -30.74 33.64
N GLU A 896 7.90 -31.41 33.24
CA GLU A 896 7.81 -32.87 33.11
C GLU A 896 7.69 -33.34 31.65
N GLY A 897 7.77 -32.42 30.68
CA GLY A 897 7.61 -32.71 29.25
C GLY A 897 8.90 -33.15 28.53
N PRO A 898 8.84 -33.31 27.20
CA PRO A 898 10.01 -33.61 26.36
C PRO A 898 11.17 -32.64 26.60
N SER A 899 12.40 -33.08 26.35
CA SER A 899 13.57 -32.22 26.44
C SER A 899 13.48 -31.07 25.43
N VAL A 900 13.46 -29.84 25.93
CA VAL A 900 13.52 -28.61 25.13
C VAL A 900 14.92 -28.03 25.24
N ARG A 901 15.58 -27.82 24.10
CA ARG A 901 16.94 -27.24 24.08
C ARG A 901 16.92 -25.79 24.58
N GLY A 902 18.02 -25.39 25.22
CA GLY A 902 18.19 -24.02 25.70
C GLY A 902 18.35 -23.02 24.55
N TYR A 903 18.20 -21.73 24.84
CA TYR A 903 18.42 -20.66 23.86
C TYR A 903 19.86 -20.68 23.32
N GLU A 904 20.00 -20.47 22.00
CA GLU A 904 21.33 -20.28 21.41
C GLU A 904 21.85 -18.87 21.68
N ARG A 905 22.80 -18.75 22.61
CA ARG A 905 23.49 -17.50 22.89
C ARG A 905 24.52 -17.23 21.80
N GLY A 906 24.07 -16.61 20.72
CA GLY A 906 24.86 -16.29 19.52
C GLY A 906 24.06 -16.37 18.21
N GLY A 907 22.89 -17.03 18.23
CA GLY A 907 21.99 -17.19 17.07
C GLY A 907 20.93 -16.08 16.92
N TRP A 908 21.08 -14.97 17.64
CA TRP A 908 20.16 -13.82 17.56
C TRP A 908 20.56 -12.82 16.46
N HIS A 909 21.53 -13.18 15.61
CA HIS A 909 22.10 -12.36 14.55
C HIS A 909 21.51 -12.68 13.17
#